data_AF-A0A8J2Z1K7-F1
#
_entry.id   AF-A0A8J2Z1K7-F1
#
_cell.length_a   1.000
_cell.length_b   1.000
_cell.length_c   1.000
_cell.angle_alpha   90.00
_cell.angle_beta   90.00
_cell.angle_gamma   90.00
#
_symmetry.space_group_name_H-M   'P 1'
#
loop_
_entity.id
_entity.type
_entity.pdbx_description
1 polymer ?
#
loop_
_entity_poly.entity_id
_entity_poly.type
_entity_poly.pdbx_seq_one_letter_code
_entity_poly.pdbx_strand_id
1 'polypeptide(L)'
;MRFGRYTVDTRSRRFEVDGQAVELGSRAFDLLVALIESRGTIVSKEEIIRRVWPDVVVDEANLRVQLAKVRKALDDDRHLIRTVPSRGYLFAGDVPVAIDPMPDGAAIGPAPPVTSAEIVPEPLGNLPKPMHSLIGRSIQLMDLRHSIGQHRLVTLVGPGGIGKTRLAIAAGRAMAPSFPDGVWLIDLAPLADPQAVTSVAATVLGIRLSQMETAVSAIASAIGTRRMLLIFDNCEHLIGAAAELIRQSLARAPGLSVVATSQERLDIQGEQVCRLGPLDVPSDARGDVLGFGAVALFVERACAADRSFVLDQVSRERVVEICRRLDGIPLALEMAAARVPLLGLGGLLKGLDERLRMLKGSKHGIRDRHRTLLDMVEWSYGLLDRADQEVFRRLAIFAGLFSLEAAAAVAGSDRSDRWDMADSLGRLLDKSLIAIEPGEPPHYRLLETLRLYAAERLAESGEREACAERHARYFAERSGQVHDAWPTTPEPAWLAMAQLDLDNIRVALDWALADPSRAPTAIALAGAAGRHWSRLGLIAEGKRYTDRALPLISPETPPVMAARLLQHAGGLRVIVAEGPAALTFLKQAEALYRQIDDRIGLASVLAIIGAILSIRSEFAEARTLLNEAKDLLADQQSTKQLFSIENALGIVASTMDEPAEARTSYVRALQLAREMGNAAGEGEILNNLADLEFGCGNIERAIDWAQKAVSQFRSCELFPRLGLALYNLATYLIAKDELSTARPHAEEALSLAGDAGGLTLLACLQQWALIGALEGRHDEAARLLGFVELTYASTGEVREKPEQQIYDRLSALLATALSPASLQNRAAEGASWSEAQALRFTIDRLVPYQFADGSVSSEV
;
A
#
# COMPACT_ATOMS: atom_id res chain seq x y z
N MET A 1 35.76 0.24 -23.75
CA MET A 1 35.54 1.63 -24.23
C MET A 1 35.90 2.58 -23.09
N ARG A 2 36.62 3.67 -23.34
CA ARG A 2 36.99 4.65 -22.29
C ARG A 2 36.57 6.06 -22.72
N PHE A 3 35.95 6.81 -21.82
CA PHE A 3 35.60 8.23 -22.03
C PHE A 3 35.75 8.97 -20.69
N GLY A 4 36.54 10.04 -20.67
CA GLY A 4 36.89 10.73 -19.42
C GLY A 4 37.47 9.78 -18.35
N ARG A 5 36.87 9.81 -17.15
CA ARG A 5 37.17 8.91 -16.02
C ARG A 5 36.48 7.55 -16.09
N TYR A 6 35.66 7.31 -17.11
CA TYR A 6 34.82 6.13 -17.22
C TYR A 6 35.44 5.06 -18.12
N THR A 7 35.41 3.82 -17.65
CA THR A 7 35.75 2.64 -18.44
C THR A 7 34.56 1.70 -18.51
N VAL A 8 34.12 1.36 -19.72
CA VAL A 8 33.07 0.36 -19.99
C VAL A 8 33.72 -0.84 -20.64
N ASP A 9 33.76 -1.97 -19.93
CA ASP A 9 34.16 -3.27 -20.49
C ASP A 9 32.90 -4.07 -20.85
N THR A 10 32.63 -4.18 -22.15
CA THR A 10 31.47 -4.91 -22.68
C THR A 10 31.60 -6.43 -22.55
N ARG A 11 32.82 -6.99 -22.44
CA ARG A 11 33.03 -8.44 -22.27
C ARG A 11 32.74 -8.89 -20.85
N SER A 12 33.25 -8.15 -19.87
CA SER A 12 33.02 -8.46 -18.45
C SER A 12 31.81 -7.74 -17.84
N ARG A 13 31.06 -6.98 -18.67
CA ARG A 13 29.90 -6.15 -18.28
C ARG A 13 30.20 -5.23 -17.08
N ARG A 14 31.42 -4.68 -17.05
CA ARG A 14 31.88 -3.80 -15.98
C ARG A 14 31.86 -2.34 -16.41
N PHE A 15 31.29 -1.51 -15.56
CA PHE A 15 31.38 -0.07 -15.64
C PHE A 15 32.24 0.42 -14.48
N GLU A 16 33.30 1.15 -14.79
CA GLU A 16 34.26 1.64 -13.81
C GLU A 16 34.36 3.16 -13.87
N VAL A 17 34.50 3.77 -12.69
CA VAL A 17 34.76 5.20 -12.50
C VAL A 17 36.11 5.30 -11.80
N ASP A 18 37.09 5.96 -12.43
CA ASP A 18 38.46 6.08 -11.91
C ASP A 18 39.12 4.71 -11.56
N GLY A 19 38.75 3.66 -12.31
CA GLY A 19 39.24 2.30 -12.12
C GLY A 19 38.56 1.50 -10.99
N GLN A 20 37.53 2.06 -10.36
CA GLN A 20 36.69 1.33 -9.41
C GLN A 20 35.37 0.89 -10.04
N ALA A 21 34.99 -0.38 -9.85
CA ALA A 21 33.74 -0.92 -10.37
C ALA A 21 32.53 -0.26 -9.69
N VAL A 22 31.65 0.32 -10.50
CA VAL A 22 30.38 0.90 -10.06
C VAL A 22 29.25 -0.01 -10.51
N GLU A 23 28.39 -0.36 -9.57
CA GLU A 23 27.31 -1.30 -9.79
C GLU A 23 26.22 -0.67 -10.68
N LEU A 24 26.10 -1.17 -11.91
CA LEU A 24 25.12 -0.73 -12.89
C LEU A 24 24.25 -1.92 -13.30
N GLY A 25 22.94 -1.83 -13.07
CA GLY A 25 22.02 -2.92 -13.40
C GLY A 25 22.05 -3.28 -14.89
N SER A 26 21.84 -4.56 -15.22
CA SER A 26 22.04 -5.12 -16.57
C SER A 26 21.42 -4.27 -17.72
N ARG A 27 20.17 -3.83 -17.58
CA ARG A 27 19.50 -3.01 -18.62
C ARG A 27 19.99 -1.56 -18.66
N ALA A 28 20.41 -1.01 -17.54
CA ALA A 28 21.07 0.30 -17.49
C ALA A 28 22.46 0.22 -18.16
N PHE A 29 23.18 -0.89 -18.00
CA PHE A 29 24.44 -1.14 -18.70
C PHE A 29 24.24 -1.25 -20.21
N ASP A 30 23.28 -2.06 -20.67
CA ASP A 30 22.97 -2.20 -22.11
C ASP A 30 22.51 -0.87 -22.73
N LEU A 31 21.73 -0.08 -21.98
CA LEU A 31 21.33 1.27 -22.37
C LEU A 31 22.52 2.22 -22.51
N LEU A 32 23.45 2.19 -21.55
CA LEU A 32 24.68 2.99 -21.60
C LEU A 32 25.54 2.59 -22.81
N VAL A 33 25.71 1.29 -23.07
CA VAL A 33 26.45 0.78 -24.23
C VAL A 33 25.79 1.21 -25.53
N ALA A 34 24.47 1.04 -25.68
CA ALA A 34 23.74 1.43 -26.89
C ALA A 34 23.86 2.93 -27.20
N LEU A 35 23.88 3.77 -26.16
CA LEU A 35 24.08 5.22 -26.28
C LEU A 35 25.53 5.58 -26.66
N ILE A 36 26.53 4.92 -26.07
CA ILE A 36 27.95 5.13 -26.39
C ILE A 36 28.27 4.66 -27.82
N GLU A 37 27.69 3.55 -28.26
CA GLU A 37 27.84 3.02 -29.62
C GLU A 37 27.21 3.94 -30.67
N SER A 38 26.15 4.66 -30.29
CA SER A 38 25.44 5.62 -31.14
C SER A 38 25.90 7.07 -30.91
N ARG A 39 27.10 7.27 -30.37
CA ARG A 39 27.66 8.58 -30.00
C ARG A 39 27.53 9.62 -31.11
N GLY A 40 27.21 10.86 -30.74
CA GLY A 40 27.05 11.97 -31.68
C GLY A 40 25.75 11.94 -32.50
N THR A 41 24.89 10.92 -32.34
CA THR A 41 23.58 10.84 -33.00
C THR A 41 22.43 10.71 -31.99
N ILE A 42 21.26 11.26 -32.34
CA ILE A 42 20.06 11.14 -31.51
C ILE A 42 19.47 9.75 -31.75
N VAL A 43 19.34 8.96 -30.69
CA VAL A 43 18.71 7.64 -30.73
C VAL A 43 17.28 7.77 -30.20
N SER A 44 16.29 7.40 -31.02
CA SER A 44 14.89 7.49 -30.62
C SER A 44 14.57 6.53 -29.47
N LYS A 45 13.54 6.86 -28.68
CA LYS A 45 13.10 6.00 -27.58
C LYS A 45 12.75 4.60 -28.08
N GLU A 46 12.09 4.51 -29.23
CA GLU A 46 11.72 3.26 -29.89
C GLU A 46 12.94 2.45 -30.35
N GLU A 47 13.98 3.11 -30.86
CA GLU A 47 15.22 2.42 -31.26
C GLU A 47 16.01 1.93 -30.04
N ILE A 48 16.09 2.73 -28.97
CA ILE A 48 16.67 2.28 -27.71
C ILE A 48 15.88 1.11 -27.13
N ILE A 49 14.54 1.20 -27.14
CA ILE A 49 13.67 0.12 -26.67
C ILE A 49 13.94 -1.16 -27.48
N ARG A 50 14.02 -1.05 -28.80
CA ARG A 50 14.30 -2.18 -29.69
C ARG A 50 15.70 -2.78 -29.50
N ARG A 51 16.72 -1.97 -29.21
CA ARG A 51 18.10 -2.47 -29.02
C ARG A 51 18.33 -3.06 -27.64
N VAL A 52 17.81 -2.41 -26.60
CA VAL A 52 18.03 -2.80 -25.21
C VAL A 52 17.00 -3.83 -24.76
N TRP A 53 15.84 -3.91 -25.42
CA TRP A 53 14.76 -4.87 -25.15
C TRP A 53 14.17 -5.44 -26.47
N PRO A 54 14.96 -6.17 -27.28
CA PRO A 54 14.54 -6.64 -28.61
C PRO A 54 13.29 -7.52 -28.63
N ASP A 55 13.04 -8.26 -27.54
CA ASP A 55 11.95 -9.25 -27.43
C ASP A 55 10.92 -8.91 -26.34
N VAL A 56 10.87 -7.65 -25.86
CA VAL A 56 9.96 -7.22 -24.78
C VAL A 56 9.33 -5.87 -25.12
N VAL A 57 8.00 -5.76 -25.03
CA VAL A 57 7.30 -4.48 -25.14
C VAL A 57 7.39 -3.77 -23.79
N VAL A 58 8.11 -2.66 -23.76
CA VAL A 58 8.45 -1.94 -22.54
C VAL A 58 7.90 -0.52 -22.62
N ASP A 59 7.19 -0.11 -21.57
CA ASP A 59 6.67 1.26 -21.44
C ASP A 59 7.80 2.29 -21.30
N GLU A 60 7.57 3.52 -21.79
CA GLU A 60 8.54 4.62 -21.69
C GLU A 60 9.01 4.90 -20.26
N ALA A 61 8.18 4.62 -19.25
CA ALA A 61 8.55 4.77 -17.85
C ALA A 61 9.74 3.90 -17.46
N ASN A 62 9.87 2.68 -18.00
CA ASN A 62 11.00 1.81 -17.68
C ASN A 62 12.29 2.29 -18.38
N LEU A 63 12.19 2.84 -19.60
CA LEU A 63 13.33 3.51 -20.24
C LEU A 63 13.80 4.69 -19.38
N ARG A 64 12.87 5.49 -18.83
CA ARG A 64 13.19 6.61 -17.91
C ARG A 64 13.85 6.12 -16.62
N VAL A 65 13.39 5.02 -16.04
CA VAL A 65 13.99 4.40 -14.83
C VAL A 65 15.41 3.90 -15.10
N GLN A 66 15.66 3.18 -16.19
CA GLN A 66 17.02 2.72 -16.50
C GLN A 66 17.95 3.90 -16.82
N LEU A 67 17.45 4.91 -17.54
CA LEU A 67 18.23 6.10 -17.87
C LEU A 67 18.57 6.94 -16.62
N ALA A 68 17.68 6.94 -15.61
CA ALA A 68 17.96 7.53 -14.30
C ALA A 68 19.09 6.78 -13.57
N LYS A 69 19.12 5.44 -13.64
CA LYS A 69 20.22 4.64 -13.08
C LYS A 69 21.55 4.91 -13.77
N VAL A 70 21.55 5.02 -15.10
CA VAL A 70 22.76 5.40 -15.86
C VAL A 70 23.24 6.79 -15.48
N ARG A 71 22.34 7.78 -15.41
CA ARG A 71 22.69 9.14 -15.00
C ARG A 71 23.20 9.22 -13.57
N LYS A 72 22.63 8.43 -12.66
CA LYS A 72 23.13 8.32 -11.28
C LYS A 72 24.54 7.75 -11.22
N ALA A 73 24.85 6.75 -12.05
CA ALA A 73 26.19 6.17 -12.12
C ALA A 73 27.22 7.08 -12.81
N LEU A 74 26.77 8.00 -13.67
CA LEU A 74 27.59 9.07 -14.25
C LEU A 74 27.77 10.27 -13.29
N ASP A 75 27.00 10.35 -12.21
CA ASP A 75 27.08 11.39 -11.19
C ASP A 75 27.12 12.84 -11.76
N ASP A 76 28.18 13.62 -11.50
CA ASP A 76 28.40 14.97 -12.03
C ASP A 76 28.40 15.04 -13.57
N ASP A 77 28.71 13.93 -14.24
CA ASP A 77 28.79 13.81 -15.69
C ASP A 77 27.46 13.34 -16.33
N ARG A 78 26.33 13.43 -15.61
CA ARG A 78 24.98 13.11 -16.14
C ARG A 78 24.62 13.85 -17.43
N HIS A 79 25.26 14.98 -17.69
CA HIS A 79 25.10 15.79 -18.89
C HIS A 79 25.64 15.11 -20.16
N LEU A 80 26.46 14.06 -20.02
CA LEU A 80 26.91 13.22 -21.13
C LEU A 80 25.77 12.45 -21.81
N ILE A 81 24.61 12.29 -21.15
CA ILE A 81 23.39 11.74 -21.76
C ILE A 81 22.31 12.82 -21.78
N ARG A 82 22.13 13.45 -22.94
CA ARG A 82 21.16 14.53 -23.14
C ARG A 82 19.83 13.97 -23.61
N THR A 83 18.73 14.38 -22.96
CA THR A 83 17.39 14.13 -23.49
C THR A 83 17.09 15.16 -24.58
N VAL A 84 16.63 14.70 -25.74
CA VAL A 84 16.06 15.55 -26.78
C VAL A 84 14.53 15.35 -26.77
N PRO A 85 13.74 16.34 -26.31
CA PRO A 85 12.30 16.22 -26.18
C PRO A 85 11.63 15.69 -27.45
N SER A 86 10.72 14.74 -27.28
CA SER A 86 9.96 14.07 -28.34
C SER A 86 10.79 13.35 -29.42
N ARG A 87 12.12 13.29 -29.27
CA ARG A 87 13.04 12.69 -30.27
C ARG A 87 13.93 11.60 -29.74
N GLY A 88 14.26 11.58 -28.44
CA GLY A 88 15.04 10.50 -27.82
C GLY A 88 16.23 10.99 -27.00
N TYR A 89 17.38 10.32 -27.11
CA TYR A 89 18.56 10.58 -26.28
C TYR A 89 19.85 10.64 -27.09
N LEU A 90 20.79 11.48 -26.66
CA LEU A 90 22.09 11.70 -27.29
C LEU A 90 23.21 11.46 -26.27
N PHE A 91 24.21 10.66 -26.65
CA PHE A 91 25.47 10.58 -25.91
C PHE A 91 26.46 11.62 -26.44
N ALA A 92 26.88 12.52 -25.56
CA ALA A 92 27.69 13.70 -25.87
C ALA A 92 29.17 13.60 -25.42
N GLY A 93 29.62 12.43 -24.98
CA GLY A 93 31.00 12.21 -24.55
C GLY A 93 31.96 11.82 -25.67
N ASP A 94 33.19 12.34 -25.62
CA ASP A 94 34.29 11.95 -26.51
C ASP A 94 34.87 10.59 -26.10
N VAL A 95 34.76 9.60 -26.98
CA VAL A 95 35.25 8.22 -26.76
C VAL A 95 36.38 7.93 -27.75
N PRO A 96 37.66 8.08 -27.38
CA PRO A 96 38.76 7.61 -28.22
C PRO A 96 38.75 6.07 -28.24
N VAL A 97 38.47 5.50 -29.42
CA VAL A 97 38.43 4.05 -29.62
C VAL A 97 39.86 3.52 -29.70
N ALA A 98 40.42 3.11 -28.56
CA ALA A 98 41.57 2.22 -28.54
C ALA A 98 41.05 0.78 -28.61
N ILE A 99 41.08 0.19 -29.81
CA ILE A 99 41.03 -1.26 -29.99
C ILE A 99 42.48 -1.72 -29.89
N ASP A 100 42.88 -2.28 -28.75
CA ASP A 100 44.14 -3.02 -28.67
C ASP A 100 43.85 -4.53 -28.68
N PRO A 101 44.52 -5.31 -29.54
CA PRO A 101 44.35 -6.75 -29.64
C PRO A 101 44.99 -7.45 -28.44
N MET A 102 44.40 -8.58 -28.03
CA MET A 102 44.90 -9.45 -26.97
C MET A 102 46.40 -9.79 -27.15
N PRO A 103 47.11 -9.95 -26.03
CA PRO A 103 48.11 -11.00 -25.92
C PRO A 103 47.69 -12.07 -24.91
N ASP A 104 47.98 -13.31 -25.30
CA ASP A 104 47.79 -14.55 -24.57
C ASP A 104 48.50 -14.59 -23.20
N GLY A 105 47.88 -15.35 -22.29
CA GLY A 105 48.58 -16.30 -21.42
C GLY A 105 49.20 -15.76 -20.13
N ALA A 106 48.52 -15.97 -19.01
CA ALA A 106 49.12 -16.57 -17.81
C ALA A 106 48.04 -16.96 -16.80
N ALA A 107 48.01 -18.25 -16.48
CA ALA A 107 47.12 -18.87 -15.51
C ALA A 107 47.48 -18.49 -14.06
N ILE A 108 46.46 -18.30 -13.22
CA ILE A 108 46.51 -18.59 -11.77
C ILE A 108 45.22 -19.34 -11.43
N GLY A 109 45.37 -20.52 -10.82
CA GLY A 109 44.36 -21.57 -10.67
C GLY A 109 43.22 -21.30 -9.67
N PRO A 110 42.28 -22.26 -9.55
CA PRO A 110 40.94 -22.00 -9.02
C PRO A 110 40.89 -22.05 -7.49
N ALA A 111 40.30 -21.02 -6.89
CA ALA A 111 39.63 -21.10 -5.59
C ALA A 111 38.13 -21.39 -5.82
N PRO A 112 37.44 -22.13 -4.93
CA PRO A 112 36.11 -22.68 -5.18
C PRO A 112 35.03 -21.59 -5.28
N PRO A 113 33.90 -21.85 -5.97
CA PRO A 113 32.91 -20.84 -6.29
C PRO A 113 32.13 -20.43 -5.04
N VAL A 114 32.27 -19.18 -4.63
CA VAL A 114 31.24 -18.51 -3.84
C VAL A 114 30.21 -18.05 -4.85
N THR A 115 29.11 -18.79 -4.98
CA THR A 115 27.95 -18.37 -5.77
C THR A 115 27.41 -17.06 -5.20
N SER A 116 27.77 -15.95 -5.85
CA SER A 116 27.07 -14.69 -5.73
C SER A 116 25.65 -14.93 -6.20
N ALA A 117 24.71 -14.92 -5.25
CA ALA A 117 23.29 -14.94 -5.53
C ALA A 117 22.97 -13.78 -6.46
N GLU A 118 22.36 -14.09 -7.61
CA GLU A 118 21.78 -13.10 -8.51
C GLU A 118 20.88 -12.15 -7.70
N ILE A 119 21.18 -10.84 -7.73
CA ILE A 119 20.29 -9.82 -7.19
C ILE A 119 19.09 -9.72 -8.16
N VAL A 120 18.05 -10.49 -7.88
CA VAL A 120 16.74 -10.38 -8.53
C VAL A 120 16.03 -9.13 -7.96
N PRO A 121 15.60 -8.16 -8.77
CA PRO A 121 14.80 -7.04 -8.28
C PRO A 121 13.49 -7.56 -7.66
N GLU A 122 13.12 -7.06 -6.47
CA GLU A 122 11.87 -7.49 -5.82
C GLU A 122 10.65 -7.06 -6.65
N PRO A 123 9.69 -7.97 -6.89
CA PRO A 123 8.48 -7.63 -7.63
C PRO A 123 7.56 -6.69 -6.84
N LEU A 124 6.85 -5.80 -7.55
CA LEU A 124 5.77 -4.96 -6.99
C LEU A 124 4.68 -5.84 -6.36
N GLY A 125 4.27 -5.52 -5.12
CA GLY A 125 3.23 -6.25 -4.38
C GLY A 125 3.48 -6.33 -2.87
N ASN A 126 2.67 -7.12 -2.18
CA ASN A 126 2.73 -7.32 -0.71
C ASN A 126 2.92 -8.80 -0.30
N LEU A 127 3.37 -9.67 -1.22
CA LEU A 127 3.51 -11.10 -0.92
C LEU A 127 4.58 -11.36 0.17
N PRO A 128 4.27 -12.12 1.24
CA PRO A 128 5.16 -12.33 2.39
C PRO A 128 6.34 -13.22 2.01
N LYS A 129 7.60 -12.87 2.35
CA LYS A 129 8.81 -13.67 2.01
C LYS A 129 8.68 -15.13 2.46
N PRO A 130 9.04 -16.13 1.64
CA PRO A 130 8.82 -17.52 2.03
C PRO A 130 9.88 -17.88 3.06
N MET A 131 9.45 -18.18 4.29
CA MET A 131 10.36 -18.63 5.36
C MET A 131 10.92 -20.03 5.09
N HIS A 132 10.25 -20.82 4.26
CA HIS A 132 10.64 -22.18 3.88
C HIS A 132 10.33 -22.46 2.41
N SER A 133 11.11 -23.36 1.80
CA SER A 133 10.87 -23.89 0.47
C SER A 133 9.50 -24.59 0.37
N LEU A 134 8.91 -24.58 -0.82
CA LEU A 134 7.67 -25.31 -1.10
C LEU A 134 8.03 -26.77 -1.47
N ILE A 135 7.88 -27.68 -0.52
CA ILE A 135 8.31 -29.08 -0.66
C ILE A 135 7.21 -29.93 -1.30
N GLY A 136 7.57 -30.76 -2.29
CA GLY A 136 6.68 -31.78 -2.85
C GLY A 136 5.49 -31.24 -3.64
N ARG A 137 5.54 -29.97 -4.09
CA ARG A 137 4.46 -29.31 -4.85
C ARG A 137 4.88 -28.77 -6.21
N SER A 138 5.99 -29.22 -6.77
CA SER A 138 6.54 -28.70 -8.02
C SER A 138 5.58 -28.86 -9.21
N ILE A 139 4.87 -29.99 -9.27
CA ILE A 139 3.86 -30.28 -10.31
C ILE A 139 2.67 -29.35 -10.13
N GLN A 140 2.09 -29.30 -8.93
CA GLN A 140 0.92 -28.46 -8.65
C GLN A 140 1.21 -26.96 -8.82
N LEU A 141 2.44 -26.52 -8.55
CA LEU A 141 2.89 -25.16 -8.82
C LEU A 141 2.93 -24.89 -10.34
N MET A 142 3.42 -25.83 -11.14
CA MET A 142 3.37 -25.74 -12.61
C MET A 142 1.93 -25.68 -13.13
N ASP A 143 1.08 -26.58 -12.66
CA ASP A 143 -0.33 -26.67 -13.08
C ASP A 143 -1.10 -25.40 -12.73
N LEU A 144 -0.87 -24.85 -11.52
CA LEU A 144 -1.48 -23.60 -11.10
C LEU A 144 -1.00 -22.42 -11.95
N ARG A 145 0.31 -22.33 -12.22
CA ARG A 145 0.86 -21.28 -13.11
C ARG A 145 0.26 -21.36 -14.51
N HIS A 146 0.12 -22.57 -15.05
CA HIS A 146 -0.53 -22.79 -16.34
C HIS A 146 -1.99 -22.34 -16.30
N SER A 147 -2.72 -22.72 -15.25
CA SER A 147 -4.13 -22.36 -15.07
C SER A 147 -4.33 -20.84 -14.96
N ILE A 148 -3.49 -20.13 -14.21
CA ILE A 148 -3.53 -18.66 -14.10
C ILE A 148 -3.22 -18.00 -15.46
N GLY A 149 -2.38 -18.61 -16.28
CA GLY A 149 -2.09 -18.13 -17.63
C GLY A 149 -3.25 -18.31 -18.62
N GLN A 150 -4.15 -19.27 -18.39
CA GLN A 150 -5.28 -19.59 -19.28
C GLN A 150 -6.62 -19.02 -18.80
N HIS A 151 -6.77 -18.83 -17.49
CA HIS A 151 -8.02 -18.44 -16.86
C HIS A 151 -7.83 -17.20 -15.99
N ARG A 152 -8.79 -16.27 -16.07
CA ARG A 152 -8.77 -15.04 -15.27
C ARG A 152 -9.22 -15.25 -13.82
N LEU A 153 -9.86 -16.38 -13.53
CA LEU A 153 -10.25 -16.79 -12.17
C LEU A 153 -9.86 -18.24 -11.95
N VAL A 154 -8.97 -18.47 -11.00
CA VAL A 154 -8.59 -19.82 -10.54
C VAL A 154 -8.87 -19.94 -9.05
N THR A 155 -9.67 -20.93 -8.65
CA THR A 155 -9.93 -21.20 -7.23
C THR A 155 -9.22 -22.48 -6.82
N LEU A 156 -8.26 -22.36 -5.90
CA LEU A 156 -7.66 -23.49 -5.21
C LEU A 156 -8.63 -24.01 -4.15
N VAL A 157 -9.16 -25.20 -4.37
CA VAL A 157 -10.12 -25.85 -3.47
C VAL A 157 -9.45 -27.02 -2.77
N GLY A 158 -9.60 -27.10 -1.45
CA GLY A 158 -9.08 -28.22 -0.68
C GLY A 158 -9.28 -28.03 0.83
N PRO A 159 -9.15 -29.12 1.60
CA PRO A 159 -9.37 -29.08 3.04
C PRO A 159 -8.40 -28.12 3.75
N GLY A 160 -8.71 -27.76 5.00
CA GLY A 160 -7.81 -26.99 5.87
C GLY A 160 -6.44 -27.67 5.98
N GLY A 161 -5.36 -26.90 6.12
CA GLY A 161 -4.00 -27.44 6.31
C GLY A 161 -3.36 -28.14 5.10
N ILE A 162 -4.02 -28.15 3.93
CA ILE A 162 -3.50 -28.82 2.72
C ILE A 162 -2.44 -28.00 1.96
N GLY A 163 -2.24 -26.73 2.34
CA GLY A 163 -1.21 -25.83 1.78
C GLY A 163 -1.66 -24.92 0.63
N LYS A 164 -2.97 -24.60 0.52
CA LYS A 164 -3.52 -23.73 -0.55
C LYS A 164 -2.84 -22.36 -0.57
N THR A 165 -2.80 -21.66 0.57
CA THR A 165 -2.15 -20.36 0.75
C THR A 165 -0.70 -20.38 0.31
N ARG A 166 0.08 -21.36 0.80
CA ARG A 166 1.52 -21.49 0.46
C ARG A 166 1.72 -21.71 -1.03
N LEU A 167 0.86 -22.51 -1.66
CA LEU A 167 0.90 -22.75 -3.11
C LEU A 167 0.51 -21.50 -3.90
N ALA A 168 -0.54 -20.78 -3.48
CA ALA A 168 -1.00 -19.54 -4.12
C ALA A 168 0.07 -18.45 -4.08
N ILE A 169 0.69 -18.22 -2.91
CA ILE A 169 1.77 -17.25 -2.74
C ILE A 169 3.00 -17.64 -3.58
N ALA A 170 3.37 -18.92 -3.59
CA ALA A 170 4.47 -19.40 -4.42
C ALA A 170 4.20 -19.22 -5.92
N ALA A 171 2.98 -19.48 -6.38
CA ALA A 171 2.57 -19.23 -7.76
C ALA A 171 2.56 -17.74 -8.09
N GLY A 172 1.99 -16.90 -7.21
CA GLY A 172 1.98 -15.45 -7.37
C GLY A 172 3.38 -14.89 -7.55
N ARG A 173 4.34 -15.32 -6.73
CA ARG A 173 5.75 -14.96 -6.90
C ARG A 173 6.35 -15.42 -8.21
N ALA A 174 6.17 -16.69 -8.55
CA ALA A 174 6.70 -17.26 -9.78
C ALA A 174 6.10 -16.60 -11.04
N MET A 175 4.91 -16.00 -10.91
CA MET A 175 4.22 -15.28 -11.97
C MET A 175 4.36 -13.77 -11.89
N ALA A 176 5.01 -13.21 -10.87
CA ALA A 176 5.17 -11.77 -10.74
C ALA A 176 5.76 -11.10 -12.00
N PRO A 177 6.71 -11.71 -12.75
CA PRO A 177 7.18 -11.15 -14.02
C PRO A 177 6.10 -11.05 -15.12
N SER A 178 5.00 -11.80 -15.01
CA SER A 178 3.86 -11.77 -15.94
C SER A 178 2.80 -10.73 -15.57
N PHE A 179 2.93 -10.09 -14.40
CA PHE A 179 2.00 -9.10 -13.84
C PHE A 179 2.77 -7.82 -13.50
N PRO A 180 3.01 -6.92 -14.48
CA PRO A 180 3.84 -5.73 -14.28
C PRO A 180 3.28 -4.74 -13.25
N ASP A 181 1.96 -4.77 -13.03
CA ASP A 181 1.27 -3.93 -12.05
C ASP A 181 1.16 -4.60 -10.66
N GLY A 182 1.89 -5.70 -10.47
CA GLY A 182 2.13 -6.34 -9.18
C GLY A 182 1.20 -7.50 -8.83
N VAL A 183 1.57 -8.17 -7.74
CA VAL A 183 0.83 -9.31 -7.17
C VAL A 183 0.44 -9.01 -5.73
N TRP A 184 -0.85 -9.03 -5.45
CA TRP A 184 -1.40 -8.52 -4.19
C TRP A 184 -2.18 -9.60 -3.46
N LEU A 185 -1.81 -9.86 -2.20
CA LEU A 185 -2.50 -10.74 -1.27
C LEU A 185 -3.54 -9.96 -0.49
N ILE A 186 -4.78 -10.45 -0.55
CA ILE A 186 -5.92 -9.99 0.23
C ILE A 186 -6.27 -11.14 1.19
N ASP A 187 -5.77 -11.04 2.42
CA ASP A 187 -6.04 -12.01 3.47
C ASP A 187 -7.41 -11.75 4.11
N LEU A 188 -8.36 -12.68 3.93
CA LEU A 188 -9.69 -12.58 4.51
C LEU A 188 -9.81 -13.27 5.87
N ALA A 189 -8.80 -14.03 6.31
CA ALA A 189 -8.80 -14.74 7.58
C ALA A 189 -9.20 -13.90 8.81
N PRO A 190 -8.75 -12.63 8.96
CA PRO A 190 -9.09 -11.83 10.14
C PRO A 190 -10.51 -11.23 10.08
N LEU A 191 -11.19 -11.30 8.93
CA LEU A 191 -12.50 -10.66 8.75
C LEU A 191 -13.64 -11.56 9.22
N ALA A 192 -14.53 -11.01 10.05
CA ALA A 192 -15.79 -11.64 10.42
C ALA A 192 -17.00 -11.06 9.65
N ASP A 193 -16.87 -9.83 9.15
CA ASP A 193 -17.96 -9.09 8.50
C ASP A 193 -17.84 -9.10 6.97
N PRO A 194 -18.84 -9.61 6.23
CA PRO A 194 -18.88 -9.57 4.77
C PRO A 194 -18.74 -8.17 4.16
N GLN A 195 -19.16 -7.11 4.85
CA GLN A 195 -19.06 -5.74 4.31
C GLN A 195 -17.62 -5.21 4.32
N ALA A 196 -16.72 -5.78 5.13
CA ALA A 196 -15.34 -5.34 5.28
C ALA A 196 -14.40 -5.80 4.14
N VAL A 197 -14.80 -6.82 3.35
CA VAL A 197 -13.99 -7.40 2.26
C VAL A 197 -13.56 -6.32 1.27
N THR A 198 -14.49 -5.47 0.85
CA THR A 198 -14.22 -4.34 -0.08
C THR A 198 -13.25 -3.32 0.50
N SER A 199 -13.38 -3.00 1.79
CA SER A 199 -12.50 -2.03 2.44
C SER A 199 -11.08 -2.56 2.54
N VAL A 200 -10.90 -3.83 2.93
CA VAL A 200 -9.57 -4.45 3.00
C VAL A 200 -8.92 -4.53 1.61
N ALA A 201 -9.67 -4.94 0.58
CA ALA A 201 -9.16 -4.96 -0.78
C ALA A 201 -8.72 -3.56 -1.26
N ALA A 202 -9.52 -2.53 -0.97
CA ALA A 202 -9.17 -1.14 -1.30
C ALA A 202 -7.90 -0.68 -0.57
N THR A 203 -7.77 -0.97 0.73
CA THR A 203 -6.59 -0.62 1.52
C THR A 203 -5.33 -1.30 1.02
N VAL A 204 -5.38 -2.61 0.73
CA VAL A 204 -4.25 -3.36 0.16
C VAL A 204 -3.77 -2.73 -1.14
N LEU A 205 -4.69 -2.23 -1.96
CA LEU A 205 -4.41 -1.60 -3.25
C LEU A 205 -4.13 -0.08 -3.15
N GLY A 206 -4.18 0.52 -1.96
CA GLY A 206 -3.99 1.97 -1.78
C GLY A 206 -5.12 2.83 -2.36
N ILE A 207 -6.32 2.28 -2.54
CA ILE A 207 -7.46 2.93 -3.18
C ILE A 207 -8.31 3.66 -2.15
N ARG A 208 -8.55 4.96 -2.37
CA ARG A 208 -9.50 5.73 -1.56
C ARG A 208 -10.91 5.53 -2.11
N LEU A 209 -11.79 5.00 -1.27
CA LEU A 209 -13.20 4.83 -1.59
C LEU A 209 -13.92 6.19 -1.46
N SER A 210 -14.51 6.68 -2.55
CA SER A 210 -15.36 7.87 -2.55
C SER A 210 -16.81 7.53 -2.18
N GLN A 211 -17.58 8.49 -1.67
CA GLN A 211 -18.99 8.25 -1.30
C GLN A 211 -19.94 8.15 -2.52
N MET A 212 -19.52 8.63 -3.70
CA MET A 212 -20.38 8.69 -4.89
C MET A 212 -20.35 7.41 -5.74
N GLU A 213 -19.42 6.50 -5.48
CA GLU A 213 -19.33 5.22 -6.17
C GLU A 213 -19.46 4.04 -5.21
N THR A 214 -19.95 2.90 -5.70
CA THR A 214 -19.85 1.65 -4.94
C THR A 214 -18.38 1.28 -4.78
N ALA A 215 -17.99 0.74 -3.61
CA ALA A 215 -16.58 0.40 -3.34
C ALA A 215 -15.97 -0.54 -4.40
N VAL A 216 -16.80 -1.40 -4.98
CA VAL A 216 -16.43 -2.31 -6.06
C VAL A 216 -16.20 -1.59 -7.39
N SER A 217 -16.96 -0.53 -7.69
CA SER A 217 -16.72 0.35 -8.83
C SER A 217 -15.40 1.09 -8.68
N ALA A 218 -15.15 1.66 -7.51
CA ALA A 218 -13.90 2.35 -7.21
C ALA A 218 -12.69 1.43 -7.36
N ILE A 219 -12.76 0.19 -6.84
CA ILE A 219 -11.70 -0.80 -7.01
C ILE A 219 -11.51 -1.16 -8.48
N ALA A 220 -12.58 -1.44 -9.21
CA ALA A 220 -12.48 -1.82 -10.61
C ALA A 220 -11.96 -0.69 -11.51
N SER A 221 -12.42 0.54 -11.27
CA SER A 221 -11.98 1.75 -11.97
C SER A 221 -10.50 2.03 -11.69
N ALA A 222 -10.10 1.95 -10.41
CA ALA A 222 -8.71 2.09 -10.02
C ALA A 222 -7.83 1.02 -10.65
N ILE A 223 -8.28 -0.23 -10.80
CA ILE A 223 -7.52 -1.28 -11.52
C ILE A 223 -7.44 -0.96 -13.02
N GLY A 224 -8.54 -0.53 -13.65
CA GLY A 224 -8.58 -0.12 -15.05
C GLY A 224 -8.06 -1.20 -16.01
N THR A 225 -7.12 -0.83 -16.87
CA THR A 225 -6.47 -1.73 -17.85
C THR A 225 -5.18 -2.39 -17.34
N ARG A 226 -4.84 -2.23 -16.05
CA ARG A 226 -3.62 -2.78 -15.46
C ARG A 226 -3.62 -4.30 -15.48
N ARG A 227 -2.43 -4.88 -15.67
CA ARG A 227 -2.17 -6.32 -15.63
C ARG A 227 -1.61 -6.73 -14.27
N MET A 228 -2.51 -7.09 -13.37
CA MET A 228 -2.19 -7.50 -12.01
C MET A 228 -2.85 -8.81 -11.61
N LEU A 229 -2.29 -9.45 -10.58
CA LEU A 229 -2.84 -10.66 -9.96
C LEU A 229 -3.27 -10.35 -8.52
N LEU A 230 -4.53 -10.62 -8.21
CA LEU A 230 -5.04 -10.59 -6.84
C LEU A 230 -5.16 -12.01 -6.30
N ILE A 231 -4.60 -12.25 -5.12
CA ILE A 231 -4.74 -13.50 -4.38
C ILE A 231 -5.69 -13.25 -3.21
N PHE A 232 -6.90 -13.78 -3.30
CA PHE A 232 -7.84 -13.81 -2.18
C PHE A 232 -7.60 -15.07 -1.37
N ASP A 233 -7.13 -14.92 -0.13
CA ASP A 233 -6.88 -16.04 0.76
C ASP A 233 -8.04 -16.24 1.73
N ASN A 234 -8.33 -17.50 2.06
CA ASN A 234 -9.32 -17.91 3.07
C ASN A 234 -10.74 -17.41 2.76
N CYS A 235 -11.27 -17.69 1.58
CA CYS A 235 -12.60 -17.23 1.22
C CYS A 235 -13.74 -17.99 1.92
N GLU A 236 -13.51 -19.17 2.52
CA GLU A 236 -14.57 -20.07 3.02
C GLU A 236 -15.60 -19.46 3.98
N HIS A 237 -15.21 -18.53 4.85
CA HIS A 237 -16.14 -17.90 5.80
C HIS A 237 -16.85 -16.68 5.23
N LEU A 238 -16.44 -16.17 4.05
CA LEU A 238 -16.95 -14.96 3.42
C LEU A 238 -17.20 -15.12 1.91
N ILE A 239 -17.52 -16.34 1.46
CA ILE A 239 -17.63 -16.70 0.04
C ILE A 239 -18.54 -15.74 -0.72
N GLY A 240 -19.72 -15.43 -0.18
CA GLY A 240 -20.68 -14.55 -0.86
C GLY A 240 -20.12 -13.17 -1.16
N ALA A 241 -19.46 -12.54 -0.18
CA ALA A 241 -18.87 -11.20 -0.35
C ALA A 241 -17.61 -11.22 -1.23
N ALA A 242 -16.74 -12.22 -1.04
CA ALA A 242 -15.55 -12.38 -1.86
C ALA A 242 -15.93 -12.64 -3.33
N ALA A 243 -16.90 -13.53 -3.57
CA ALA A 243 -17.36 -13.87 -4.90
C ALA A 243 -17.99 -12.67 -5.62
N GLU A 244 -18.78 -11.86 -4.90
CA GLU A 244 -19.40 -10.67 -5.46
C GLU A 244 -18.35 -9.61 -5.89
N LEU A 245 -17.36 -9.35 -5.03
CA LEU A 245 -16.25 -8.45 -5.35
C LEU A 245 -15.47 -8.96 -6.56
N ILE A 246 -15.04 -10.23 -6.54
CA ILE A 246 -14.25 -10.84 -7.64
C ILE A 246 -15.02 -10.78 -8.96
N ARG A 247 -16.30 -11.17 -8.96
CA ARG A 247 -17.16 -11.18 -10.15
C ARG A 247 -17.27 -9.80 -10.77
N GLN A 248 -17.54 -8.78 -9.97
CA GLN A 248 -17.68 -7.41 -10.45
C GLN A 248 -16.35 -6.80 -10.90
N SER A 249 -15.24 -7.07 -10.21
CA SER A 249 -13.91 -6.59 -10.61
C SER A 249 -13.46 -7.22 -11.92
N LEU A 250 -13.65 -8.53 -12.10
CA LEU A 250 -13.32 -9.24 -13.34
C LEU A 250 -14.14 -8.76 -14.55
N ALA A 251 -15.39 -8.34 -14.32
CA ALA A 251 -16.25 -7.80 -15.38
C ALA A 251 -15.77 -6.44 -15.92
N ARG A 252 -15.08 -5.64 -15.09
CA ARG A 252 -14.71 -4.24 -15.41
C ARG A 252 -13.22 -4.03 -15.66
N ALA A 253 -12.35 -4.92 -15.17
CA ALA A 253 -10.90 -4.81 -15.30
C ALA A 253 -10.34 -5.95 -16.17
N PRO A 254 -10.21 -5.79 -17.51
CA PRO A 254 -9.85 -6.90 -18.41
C PRO A 254 -8.43 -7.46 -18.18
N GLY A 255 -7.51 -6.65 -17.64
CA GLY A 255 -6.14 -7.07 -17.30
C GLY A 255 -6.02 -7.80 -15.95
N LEU A 256 -7.10 -7.85 -15.16
CA LEU A 256 -7.12 -8.50 -13.85
C LEU A 256 -7.21 -10.02 -13.96
N SER A 257 -6.33 -10.70 -13.22
CA SER A 257 -6.43 -12.13 -12.90
C SER A 257 -6.58 -12.33 -11.39
N VAL A 258 -7.31 -13.37 -10.99
CA VAL A 258 -7.60 -13.68 -9.59
C VAL A 258 -7.27 -15.14 -9.28
N VAL A 259 -6.57 -15.34 -8.17
CA VAL A 259 -6.44 -16.64 -7.50
C VAL A 259 -7.19 -16.57 -6.18
N ALA A 260 -8.12 -17.47 -5.93
CA ALA A 260 -8.78 -17.60 -4.64
C ALA A 260 -8.36 -18.90 -3.94
N THR A 261 -8.20 -18.87 -2.62
CA THR A 261 -8.06 -20.09 -1.81
C THR A 261 -9.33 -20.29 -0.99
N SER A 262 -9.89 -21.49 -1.02
CA SER A 262 -11.09 -21.81 -0.24
C SER A 262 -11.23 -23.31 0.02
N GLN A 263 -12.10 -23.69 0.96
CA GLN A 263 -12.49 -25.08 1.18
C GLN A 263 -13.55 -25.57 0.20
N GLU A 264 -14.31 -24.66 -0.39
CA GLU A 264 -15.32 -24.94 -1.41
C GLU A 264 -15.20 -23.96 -2.60
N ARG A 265 -16.00 -24.15 -3.64
CA ARG A 265 -15.94 -23.30 -4.85
C ARG A 265 -16.66 -21.97 -4.61
N LEU A 266 -16.25 -20.91 -5.32
CA LEU A 266 -16.90 -19.59 -5.24
C LEU A 266 -18.19 -19.51 -6.06
N ASP A 267 -18.40 -20.44 -6.99
CA ASP A 267 -19.58 -20.52 -7.88
C ASP A 267 -19.74 -19.30 -8.80
N ILE A 268 -18.62 -18.80 -9.32
CA ILE A 268 -18.56 -17.67 -10.27
C ILE A 268 -18.46 -18.21 -11.70
N GLN A 269 -19.15 -17.58 -12.66
CA GLN A 269 -19.01 -17.93 -14.06
C GLN A 269 -17.58 -17.70 -14.56
N GLY A 270 -16.99 -18.70 -15.21
CA GLY A 270 -15.59 -18.66 -15.67
C GLY A 270 -14.55 -19.04 -14.61
N GLU A 271 -15.00 -19.49 -13.43
CA GLU A 271 -14.15 -20.06 -12.38
C GLU A 271 -13.49 -21.38 -12.84
N GLN A 272 -12.16 -21.42 -12.84
CA GLN A 272 -11.39 -22.64 -12.98
C GLN A 272 -11.06 -23.22 -11.60
N VAL A 273 -11.65 -24.36 -11.25
CA VAL A 273 -11.43 -25.01 -9.95
C VAL A 273 -10.22 -25.93 -10.00
N CYS A 274 -9.19 -25.62 -9.22
CA CYS A 274 -8.00 -26.44 -9.04
C CYS A 274 -8.08 -27.15 -7.68
N ARG A 275 -8.37 -28.46 -7.67
CA ARG A 275 -8.47 -29.24 -6.43
C ARG A 275 -7.09 -29.66 -5.94
N LEU A 276 -6.68 -29.16 -4.76
CA LEU A 276 -5.41 -29.50 -4.15
C LEU A 276 -5.56 -30.74 -3.25
N GLY A 277 -4.97 -31.86 -3.68
CA GLY A 277 -4.88 -33.09 -2.89
C GLY A 277 -3.74 -33.07 -1.86
N PRO A 278 -3.61 -34.11 -1.03
CA PRO A 278 -2.47 -34.30 -0.14
C PRO A 278 -1.13 -34.39 -0.87
N LEU A 279 -0.02 -34.41 -0.13
CA LEU A 279 1.29 -34.74 -0.69
C LEU A 279 1.38 -36.23 -0.98
N ASP A 280 2.11 -36.58 -2.02
CA ASP A 280 2.31 -37.98 -2.39
C ASP A 280 3.07 -38.73 -1.28
N VAL A 281 2.62 -39.96 -1.01
CA VAL A 281 3.18 -40.87 0.01
C VAL A 281 3.56 -42.19 -0.69
N PRO A 282 4.75 -42.77 -0.39
CA PRO A 282 5.15 -44.03 -1.01
C PRO A 282 4.35 -45.22 -0.45
N SER A 283 4.12 -46.24 -1.28
CA SER A 283 3.38 -47.45 -0.89
C SER A 283 4.20 -48.41 -0.03
N ASP A 284 5.52 -48.38 -0.15
CA ASP A 284 6.46 -49.11 0.70
C ASP A 284 7.73 -48.27 0.93
N ALA A 285 8.64 -48.76 1.78
CA ALA A 285 9.88 -48.05 2.12
C ALA A 285 11.06 -48.36 1.17
N ARG A 286 10.80 -48.97 0.01
CA ARG A 286 11.84 -49.36 -0.96
C ARG A 286 12.10 -48.22 -1.95
N GLY A 287 13.34 -48.12 -2.43
CA GLY A 287 13.74 -47.09 -3.40
C GLY A 287 13.92 -45.70 -2.78
N ASP A 288 13.82 -44.67 -3.62
CA ASP A 288 13.96 -43.28 -3.22
C ASP A 288 12.64 -42.73 -2.64
N VAL A 289 12.50 -42.84 -1.32
CA VAL A 289 11.33 -42.31 -0.61
C VAL A 289 11.34 -40.78 -0.49
N LEU A 290 12.48 -40.11 -0.65
CA LEU A 290 12.59 -38.65 -0.55
C LEU A 290 12.00 -37.95 -1.79
N GLY A 291 11.82 -38.67 -2.89
CA GLY A 291 11.07 -38.19 -4.05
C GLY A 291 9.57 -37.94 -3.76
N PHE A 292 9.04 -38.47 -2.65
CA PHE A 292 7.66 -38.29 -2.24
C PHE A 292 7.51 -37.09 -1.31
N GLY A 293 6.64 -36.15 -1.69
CA GLY A 293 6.49 -34.88 -0.99
C GLY A 293 6.21 -35.00 0.50
N ALA A 294 5.43 -36.00 0.92
CA ALA A 294 5.08 -36.20 2.33
C ALA A 294 6.30 -36.60 3.18
N VAL A 295 7.16 -37.48 2.65
CA VAL A 295 8.38 -37.93 3.32
C VAL A 295 9.42 -36.83 3.32
N ALA A 296 9.62 -36.13 2.20
CA ALA A 296 10.52 -34.99 2.11
C ALA A 296 10.16 -33.90 3.13
N LEU A 297 8.87 -33.52 3.20
CA LEU A 297 8.39 -32.54 4.17
C LEU A 297 8.62 -33.01 5.60
N PHE A 298 8.23 -34.25 5.93
CA PHE A 298 8.39 -34.78 7.29
C PHE A 298 9.86 -34.78 7.73
N VAL A 299 10.76 -35.27 6.86
CA VAL A 299 12.20 -35.34 7.15
C VAL A 299 12.79 -33.95 7.31
N GLU A 300 12.47 -33.00 6.42
CA GLU A 300 12.97 -31.63 6.53
C GLU A 300 12.54 -30.98 7.86
N ARG A 301 11.28 -31.16 8.26
CA ARG A 301 10.78 -30.65 9.55
C ARG A 301 11.36 -31.38 10.74
N ALA A 302 11.55 -32.69 10.67
CA ALA A 302 12.14 -33.48 11.75
C ALA A 302 13.61 -33.11 11.97
N CYS A 303 14.39 -32.91 10.90
CA CYS A 303 15.76 -32.40 10.99
C CYS A 303 15.83 -30.96 11.52
N ALA A 304 14.83 -30.12 11.20
CA ALA A 304 14.74 -28.77 11.74
C ALA A 304 14.47 -28.77 13.27
N ALA A 305 13.66 -29.73 13.75
CA ALA A 305 13.34 -29.88 15.16
C ALA A 305 14.42 -30.64 15.96
N ASP A 306 15.11 -31.60 15.33
CA ASP A 306 16.22 -32.38 15.90
C ASP A 306 17.34 -32.51 14.87
N ARG A 307 18.44 -31.77 15.08
CA ARG A 307 19.62 -31.81 14.21
C ARG A 307 20.32 -33.16 14.20
N SER A 308 20.06 -34.04 15.17
CA SER A 308 20.62 -35.40 15.23
C SER A 308 19.78 -36.44 14.49
N PHE A 309 18.60 -36.06 13.99
CA PHE A 309 17.73 -36.95 13.22
C PHE A 309 18.37 -37.36 11.89
N VAL A 310 18.53 -38.67 11.69
CA VAL A 310 19.05 -39.26 10.44
C VAL A 310 18.04 -40.25 9.87
N LEU A 311 17.79 -40.15 8.56
CA LEU A 311 16.96 -41.10 7.82
C LEU A 311 17.75 -42.36 7.44
N ASP A 312 17.95 -43.25 8.40
CA ASP A 312 18.48 -44.61 8.19
C ASP A 312 17.39 -45.58 7.71
N GLN A 313 17.75 -46.85 7.52
CA GLN A 313 16.84 -47.87 6.98
C GLN A 313 15.65 -48.18 7.91
N VAL A 314 15.83 -48.12 9.23
CA VAL A 314 14.78 -48.41 10.22
C VAL A 314 13.89 -47.18 10.41
N SER A 315 14.47 -45.98 10.45
CA SER A 315 13.70 -44.73 10.54
C SER A 315 12.90 -44.47 9.27
N ARG A 316 13.41 -44.88 8.09
CA ARG A 316 12.69 -44.81 6.81
C ARG A 316 11.34 -45.52 6.84
N GLU A 317 11.31 -46.79 7.26
CA GLU A 317 10.07 -47.56 7.34
C GLU A 317 9.03 -46.90 8.24
N ARG A 318 9.49 -46.35 9.37
CA ARG A 318 8.63 -45.66 10.32
C ARG A 318 8.11 -44.33 9.78
N VAL A 319 8.95 -43.54 9.11
CA VAL A 319 8.54 -42.26 8.48
C VAL A 319 7.50 -42.52 7.39
N VAL A 320 7.71 -43.51 6.52
CA VAL A 320 6.72 -43.87 5.49
C VAL A 320 5.38 -44.25 6.12
N GLU A 321 5.39 -45.08 7.16
CA GLU A 321 4.16 -45.46 7.86
C GLU A 321 3.48 -44.27 8.55
N ILE A 322 4.25 -43.34 9.15
CA ILE A 322 3.72 -42.09 9.71
C ILE A 322 3.06 -41.25 8.62
N CYS A 323 3.76 -41.01 7.50
CA CYS A 323 3.24 -40.22 6.38
C CYS A 323 1.95 -40.82 5.81
N ARG A 324 1.87 -42.16 5.74
CA ARG A 324 0.68 -42.89 5.30
C ARG A 324 -0.48 -42.77 6.27
N ARG A 325 -0.22 -42.83 7.58
CA ARG A 325 -1.26 -42.67 8.62
C ARG A 325 -1.79 -41.25 8.71
N LEU A 326 -0.96 -40.27 8.35
CA LEU A 326 -1.33 -38.85 8.29
C LEU A 326 -1.87 -38.45 6.90
N ASP A 327 -2.15 -39.43 6.03
CA ASP A 327 -2.75 -39.27 4.71
C ASP A 327 -2.00 -38.25 3.81
N GLY A 328 -0.71 -38.00 4.05
CA GLY A 328 0.07 -37.01 3.31
C GLY A 328 -0.34 -35.55 3.54
N ILE A 329 -1.12 -35.23 4.58
CA ILE A 329 -1.59 -33.87 4.84
C ILE A 329 -0.43 -33.00 5.37
N PRO A 330 -0.01 -31.93 4.66
CA PRO A 330 1.16 -31.14 5.03
C PRO A 330 1.18 -30.67 6.47
N LEU A 331 0.12 -30.00 6.94
CA LEU A 331 0.06 -29.49 8.30
C LEU A 331 0.16 -30.62 9.34
N ALA A 332 -0.47 -31.77 9.10
CA ALA A 332 -0.38 -32.92 9.99
C ALA A 332 1.05 -33.47 10.05
N LEU A 333 1.74 -33.52 8.91
CA LEU A 333 3.14 -33.94 8.81
C LEU A 333 4.08 -32.98 9.53
N GLU A 334 3.91 -31.67 9.36
CA GLU A 334 4.72 -30.65 10.04
C GLU A 334 4.56 -30.77 11.56
N MET A 335 3.33 -30.89 12.03
CA MET A 335 3.04 -31.01 13.46
C MET A 335 3.52 -32.35 14.06
N ALA A 336 3.47 -33.45 13.29
CA ALA A 336 4.03 -34.73 13.73
C ALA A 336 5.57 -34.72 13.74
N ALA A 337 6.20 -34.14 12.72
CA ALA A 337 7.66 -34.05 12.62
C ALA A 337 8.27 -33.22 13.77
N ALA A 338 7.59 -32.14 14.19
CA ALA A 338 7.98 -31.34 15.35
C ALA A 338 8.03 -32.15 16.67
N ARG A 339 7.39 -33.34 16.74
CA ARG A 339 7.31 -34.19 17.94
C ARG A 339 8.39 -35.26 18.03
N VAL A 340 9.18 -35.44 16.95
CA VAL A 340 10.25 -36.43 16.89
C VAL A 340 11.27 -36.29 18.04
N PRO A 341 11.73 -35.10 18.45
CA PRO A 341 12.68 -34.96 19.56
C PRO A 341 12.16 -35.52 20.89
N LEU A 342 10.85 -35.38 21.15
CA LEU A 342 10.23 -35.76 22.41
C LEU A 342 9.87 -37.25 22.48
N LEU A 343 9.38 -37.82 21.38
CA LEU A 343 8.74 -39.14 21.38
C LEU A 343 9.50 -40.20 20.58
N GLY A 344 10.39 -39.77 19.69
CA GLY A 344 10.92 -40.59 18.63
C GLY A 344 9.85 -41.10 17.66
N LEU A 345 10.28 -41.68 16.53
CA LEU A 345 9.35 -42.20 15.51
C LEU A 345 8.48 -43.35 16.02
N GLY A 346 9.03 -44.19 16.92
CA GLY A 346 8.30 -45.32 17.49
C GLY A 346 7.17 -44.89 18.44
N GLY A 347 7.45 -43.91 19.32
CA GLY A 347 6.44 -43.33 20.21
C GLY A 347 5.34 -42.61 19.42
N LEU A 348 5.69 -41.93 18.34
CA LEU A 348 4.74 -41.26 17.46
C LEU A 348 3.79 -42.25 16.77
N LEU A 349 4.31 -43.36 16.23
CA LEU A 349 3.49 -44.43 15.66
C LEU A 349 2.53 -45.05 16.67
N LYS A 350 3.01 -45.33 17.90
CA LYS A 350 2.19 -45.89 18.96
C LYS A 350 1.06 -44.94 19.38
N GLY A 351 1.35 -43.65 19.52
CA GLY A 351 0.36 -42.63 19.85
C GLY A 351 -0.73 -42.47 18.78
N LEU A 352 -0.35 -42.54 17.50
CA LEU A 352 -1.31 -42.57 16.39
C LEU A 352 -2.22 -43.81 16.45
N ASP A 353 -1.69 -44.98 16.78
CA ASP A 353 -2.47 -46.24 16.88
C ASP A 353 -3.51 -46.23 18.01
N GLU A 354 -3.15 -45.71 19.19
CA GLU A 354 -4.00 -45.73 20.37
C GLU A 354 -5.24 -44.84 20.21
N ARG A 355 -5.10 -43.63 19.66
CA ARG A 355 -6.24 -42.73 19.42
C ARG A 355 -7.08 -43.12 18.21
N LEU A 356 -6.47 -43.62 17.13
CA LEU A 356 -7.21 -44.18 15.98
C LEU A 356 -8.08 -45.39 16.38
N ARG A 357 -7.68 -46.12 17.43
CA ARG A 357 -8.51 -47.18 18.04
C ARG A 357 -9.64 -46.64 18.91
N MET A 358 -9.43 -45.57 19.68
CA MET A 358 -10.52 -44.93 20.46
C MET A 358 -11.61 -44.33 19.56
N LEU A 359 -11.24 -43.72 18.42
CA LEU A 359 -12.18 -43.07 17.49
C LEU A 359 -13.01 -44.05 16.63
N LYS A 360 -12.48 -45.25 16.35
CA LYS A 360 -13.18 -46.34 15.66
C LYS A 360 -14.38 -46.90 16.43
N GLY A 361 -14.58 -46.52 17.70
CA GLY A 361 -15.80 -46.83 18.46
C GLY A 361 -17.05 -46.08 17.96
N SER A 362 -16.89 -45.02 17.16
CA SER A 362 -18.01 -44.30 16.53
C SER A 362 -18.31 -44.87 15.13
N LYS A 363 -19.44 -45.59 15.02
CA LYS A 363 -19.85 -46.38 13.84
C LYS A 363 -20.31 -45.52 12.65
N HIS A 364 -19.43 -44.80 11.95
CA HIS A 364 -19.70 -44.40 10.56
C HIS A 364 -18.39 -44.42 9.76
N GLY A 365 -18.38 -45.22 8.69
CA GLY A 365 -17.21 -45.51 7.87
C GLY A 365 -16.76 -44.35 6.99
N ILE A 366 -15.54 -44.52 6.45
CA ILE A 366 -14.77 -43.59 5.62
C ILE A 366 -14.27 -42.39 6.44
N ARG A 367 -12.96 -42.37 6.72
CA ARG A 367 -12.28 -41.28 7.42
C ARG A 367 -12.43 -40.00 6.60
N ASP A 368 -13.16 -39.04 7.13
CA ASP A 368 -13.13 -37.68 6.60
C ASP A 368 -11.75 -37.06 6.87
N ARG A 369 -11.12 -36.44 5.87
CA ARG A 369 -9.72 -35.98 5.94
C ARG A 369 -9.53 -34.84 6.95
N HIS A 370 -10.59 -34.07 7.21
CA HIS A 370 -10.64 -33.09 8.30
C HIS A 370 -10.46 -33.73 9.67
N ARG A 371 -10.87 -35.00 9.83
CA ARG A 371 -10.75 -35.74 11.08
C ARG A 371 -9.31 -36.09 11.40
N THR A 372 -8.49 -36.49 10.43
CA THR A 372 -7.05 -36.80 10.67
C THR A 372 -6.27 -35.59 11.20
N LEU A 373 -6.57 -34.38 10.73
CA LEU A 373 -5.96 -33.14 11.25
C LEU A 373 -6.46 -32.81 12.66
N LEU A 374 -7.78 -32.85 12.88
CA LEU A 374 -8.37 -32.60 14.20
C LEU A 374 -7.85 -33.59 15.23
N ASP A 375 -7.71 -34.88 14.88
CA ASP A 375 -7.16 -35.93 15.75
C ASP A 375 -5.72 -35.61 16.20
N MET A 376 -4.92 -35.03 15.30
CA MET A 376 -3.54 -34.65 15.58
C MET A 376 -3.48 -33.35 16.43
N VAL A 377 -4.35 -32.37 16.16
CA VAL A 377 -4.48 -31.16 16.98
C VAL A 377 -4.95 -31.52 18.39
N GLU A 378 -5.92 -32.42 18.51
CA GLU A 378 -6.43 -32.92 19.78
C GLU A 378 -5.35 -33.72 20.55
N TRP A 379 -4.51 -34.49 19.85
CA TRP A 379 -3.34 -35.12 20.47
C TRP A 379 -2.32 -34.09 20.93
N SER A 380 -2.07 -33.07 20.10
CA SER A 380 -1.12 -32.02 20.39
C SER A 380 -1.52 -31.19 21.61
N TYR A 381 -2.81 -30.89 21.70
CA TYR A 381 -3.49 -30.25 22.82
C TYR A 381 -3.52 -31.14 24.06
N GLY A 382 -3.83 -32.44 23.93
CA GLY A 382 -3.87 -33.38 25.05
C GLY A 382 -2.52 -33.67 25.71
N LEU A 383 -1.40 -33.29 25.05
CA LEU A 383 -0.04 -33.38 25.59
C LEU A 383 0.43 -32.09 26.27
N LEU A 384 -0.37 -31.03 26.23
CA LEU A 384 -0.16 -29.85 27.05
C LEU A 384 -0.57 -30.15 28.50
N ASP A 385 0.14 -29.54 29.44
CA ASP A 385 -0.38 -29.50 30.81
C ASP A 385 -1.64 -28.62 30.86
N ARG A 386 -2.35 -28.68 31.98
CA ARG A 386 -3.62 -27.95 32.12
C ARG A 386 -3.44 -26.45 31.91
N ALA A 387 -2.32 -25.86 32.36
CA ALA A 387 -2.07 -24.43 32.26
C ALA A 387 -1.88 -23.98 30.81
N ASP A 388 -1.05 -24.70 30.05
CA ASP A 388 -0.81 -24.42 28.63
C ASP A 388 -2.07 -24.69 27.77
N GLN A 389 -2.91 -25.67 28.15
CA GLN A 389 -4.23 -25.86 27.51
C GLN A 389 -5.15 -24.66 27.71
N GLU A 390 -5.03 -23.95 28.84
CA GLU A 390 -5.79 -22.71 29.09
C GLU A 390 -5.25 -21.58 28.24
N VAL A 391 -3.95 -21.38 28.22
CA VAL A 391 -3.33 -20.36 27.38
C VAL A 391 -3.71 -20.57 25.92
N PHE A 392 -3.51 -21.77 25.39
CA PHE A 392 -3.80 -22.07 23.98
C PHE A 392 -5.26 -21.77 23.59
N ARG A 393 -6.25 -22.22 24.37
CA ARG A 393 -7.66 -21.97 24.05
C ARG A 393 -8.01 -20.48 24.18
N ARG A 394 -7.49 -19.77 25.18
CA ARG A 394 -7.76 -18.34 25.39
C ARG A 394 -7.12 -17.47 24.31
N LEU A 395 -5.95 -17.86 23.77
CA LEU A 395 -5.32 -17.15 22.65
C LEU A 395 -6.22 -17.12 21.39
N ALA A 396 -7.21 -18.00 21.27
CA ALA A 396 -8.15 -18.01 20.13
C ALA A 396 -8.96 -16.71 19.96
N ILE A 397 -9.01 -15.87 21.01
CA ILE A 397 -9.69 -14.57 20.97
C ILE A 397 -8.96 -13.55 20.09
N PHE A 398 -7.66 -13.73 19.84
CA PHE A 398 -6.89 -12.85 18.96
C PHE A 398 -7.27 -13.12 17.49
N ALA A 399 -7.57 -12.06 16.76
CA ALA A 399 -7.97 -12.12 15.35
C ALA A 399 -6.78 -12.10 14.39
N GLY A 400 -5.65 -11.56 14.86
CA GLY A 400 -4.41 -11.42 14.10
C GLY A 400 -3.19 -11.67 14.98
N LEU A 401 -2.15 -10.89 14.75
CA LEU A 401 -0.91 -10.97 15.53
C LEU A 401 -1.14 -10.52 16.98
N PHE A 402 -0.36 -11.06 17.90
CA PHE A 402 -0.35 -10.63 19.30
C PHE A 402 1.06 -10.66 19.89
N SER A 403 1.34 -9.73 20.79
CA SER A 403 2.61 -9.69 21.53
C SER A 403 2.56 -10.60 22.76
N LEU A 404 3.74 -10.85 23.37
CA LEU A 404 3.82 -11.52 24.68
C LEU A 404 3.01 -10.78 25.75
N GLU A 405 3.02 -9.46 25.71
CA GLU A 405 2.28 -8.61 26.66
C GLU A 405 0.77 -8.76 26.48
N ALA A 406 0.30 -8.75 25.24
CA ALA A 406 -1.11 -8.99 24.92
C ALA A 406 -1.55 -10.40 25.37
N ALA A 407 -0.73 -11.42 25.07
CA ALA A 407 -0.99 -12.79 25.51
C ALA A 407 -1.10 -12.88 27.05
N ALA A 408 -0.18 -12.25 27.78
CA ALA A 408 -0.21 -12.23 29.24
C ALA A 408 -1.48 -11.55 29.79
N ALA A 409 -1.87 -10.41 29.22
CA ALA A 409 -3.03 -9.66 29.67
C ALA A 409 -4.37 -10.36 29.39
N VAL A 410 -4.45 -11.13 28.30
CA VAL A 410 -5.72 -11.69 27.80
C VAL A 410 -5.87 -13.18 28.12
N ALA A 411 -4.81 -13.96 27.87
CA ALA A 411 -4.80 -15.41 28.04
C ALA A 411 -4.19 -15.87 29.38
N GLY A 412 -3.45 -15.00 30.06
CA GLY A 412 -2.87 -15.28 31.37
C GLY A 412 -3.92 -15.54 32.46
N SER A 413 -3.46 -16.08 33.58
CA SER A 413 -4.23 -16.15 34.82
C SER A 413 -3.77 -15.05 35.78
N ASP A 414 -4.60 -14.66 36.75
CA ASP A 414 -4.27 -13.60 37.72
C ASP A 414 -3.03 -13.90 38.59
N ARG A 415 -2.52 -15.14 38.55
CA ARG A 415 -1.34 -15.61 39.29
C ARG A 415 -0.11 -15.82 38.40
N SER A 416 -0.25 -15.72 37.08
CA SER A 416 0.81 -15.96 36.11
C SER A 416 1.58 -14.66 35.89
N ASP A 417 2.89 -14.70 35.98
CA ASP A 417 3.72 -13.56 35.57
C ASP A 417 4.03 -13.61 34.06
N ARG A 418 4.78 -12.62 33.58
CA ARG A 418 5.17 -12.50 32.17
C ARG A 418 6.12 -13.62 31.72
N TRP A 419 6.92 -14.18 32.64
CA TRP A 419 7.85 -15.27 32.35
C TRP A 419 7.11 -16.59 32.21
N ASP A 420 6.11 -16.85 33.05
CA ASP A 420 5.22 -18.00 32.92
C ASP A 420 4.51 -18.02 31.54
N MET A 421 4.06 -16.85 31.08
CA MET A 421 3.46 -16.72 29.74
C MET A 421 4.50 -16.96 28.64
N ALA A 422 5.72 -16.42 28.78
CA ALA A 422 6.79 -16.65 27.80
C ALA A 422 7.15 -18.14 27.70
N ASP A 423 7.24 -18.83 28.83
CA ASP A 423 7.47 -20.27 28.89
C ASP A 423 6.31 -21.07 28.26
N SER A 424 5.06 -20.65 28.51
CA SER A 424 3.89 -21.28 27.88
C SER A 424 3.89 -21.08 26.36
N LEU A 425 4.13 -19.85 25.87
CA LEU A 425 4.27 -19.59 24.43
C LEU A 425 5.44 -20.38 23.82
N GLY A 426 6.57 -20.51 24.53
CA GLY A 426 7.67 -21.37 24.14
C GLY A 426 7.24 -22.84 23.99
N ARG A 427 6.54 -23.38 24.98
CA ARG A 427 6.00 -24.75 24.93
C ARG A 427 4.93 -24.95 23.85
N LEU A 428 4.20 -23.91 23.46
CA LEU A 428 3.25 -23.92 22.35
C LEU A 428 3.97 -23.84 21.00
N LEU A 429 5.04 -23.05 20.89
CA LEU A 429 5.92 -22.97 19.71
C LEU A 429 6.62 -24.31 19.47
N ASP A 430 7.19 -24.91 20.51
CA ASP A 430 7.83 -26.24 20.44
C ASP A 430 6.86 -27.32 19.94
N LYS A 431 5.57 -27.14 20.22
CA LYS A 431 4.49 -28.04 19.78
C LYS A 431 3.82 -27.60 18.48
N SER A 432 4.35 -26.57 17.81
CA SER A 432 3.82 -25.97 16.58
C SER A 432 2.34 -25.59 16.66
N LEU A 433 1.89 -25.19 17.85
CA LEU A 433 0.51 -24.76 18.11
C LEU A 433 0.29 -23.26 17.81
N ILE A 434 1.37 -22.49 17.81
CA ILE A 434 1.42 -21.09 17.40
C ILE A 434 2.64 -20.88 16.50
N ALA A 435 2.68 -19.78 15.77
CA ALA A 435 3.81 -19.36 14.94
C ALA A 435 4.34 -17.99 15.40
N ILE A 436 5.59 -17.71 15.07
CA ILE A 436 6.26 -16.44 15.34
C ILE A 436 6.43 -15.66 14.04
N GLU A 437 6.09 -14.39 14.06
CA GLU A 437 6.39 -13.43 12.99
C GLU A 437 7.64 -12.62 13.37
N PRO A 438 8.57 -12.40 12.42
CA PRO A 438 9.80 -11.67 12.68
C PRO A 438 9.51 -10.21 13.06
N GLY A 439 10.23 -9.73 14.06
CA GLY A 439 10.10 -8.38 14.60
C GLY A 439 10.81 -8.26 15.94
N GLU A 440 11.09 -7.03 16.38
CA GLU A 440 11.66 -6.77 17.69
C GLU A 440 10.80 -5.73 18.42
N PRO A 441 10.01 -6.12 19.43
CA PRO A 441 9.82 -7.49 19.94
C PRO A 441 9.04 -8.40 18.94
N PRO A 442 9.17 -9.74 19.07
CA PRO A 442 8.47 -10.66 18.18
C PRO A 442 6.97 -10.68 18.43
N HIS A 443 6.22 -10.98 17.36
CA HIS A 443 4.78 -11.18 17.42
C HIS A 443 4.44 -12.64 17.16
N TYR A 444 3.33 -13.10 17.74
CA TYR A 444 2.86 -14.46 17.64
C TYR A 444 1.52 -14.49 16.92
N ARG A 445 1.19 -15.64 16.34
CA ARG A 445 -0.13 -15.90 15.77
C ARG A 445 -0.54 -17.35 15.92
N LEU A 446 -1.83 -17.59 16.02
CA LEU A 446 -2.39 -18.92 15.80
C LEU A 446 -2.55 -19.17 14.32
N LEU A 447 -2.13 -20.35 13.86
CA LEU A 447 -2.49 -20.83 12.53
C LEU A 447 -4.02 -21.04 12.49
N GLU A 448 -4.67 -20.64 11.40
CA GLU A 448 -6.14 -20.57 11.34
C GLU A 448 -6.85 -21.86 11.77
N THR A 449 -6.41 -23.03 11.28
CA THR A 449 -7.01 -24.32 11.66
C THR A 449 -6.90 -24.57 13.18
N LEU A 450 -5.80 -24.13 13.80
CA LEU A 450 -5.59 -24.24 15.24
C LEU A 450 -6.38 -23.19 16.01
N ARG A 451 -6.55 -21.99 15.44
CA ARG A 451 -7.39 -20.92 16.01
C ARG A 451 -8.85 -21.37 16.09
N LEU A 452 -9.38 -21.99 15.03
CA LEU A 452 -10.75 -22.52 15.02
C LEU A 452 -10.94 -23.61 16.09
N TYR A 453 -10.02 -24.57 16.16
CA TYR A 453 -10.06 -25.60 17.21
C TYR A 453 -9.95 -25.00 18.62
N ALA A 454 -9.04 -24.05 18.82
CA ALA A 454 -8.86 -23.36 20.09
C ALA A 454 -10.12 -22.55 20.47
N ALA A 455 -10.80 -21.94 19.50
CA ALA A 455 -12.04 -21.20 19.71
C ALA A 455 -13.20 -22.12 20.11
N GLU A 456 -13.31 -23.32 19.53
CA GLU A 456 -14.27 -24.34 19.97
C GLU A 456 -14.02 -24.74 21.42
N ARG A 457 -12.75 -25.00 21.79
CA ARG A 457 -12.39 -25.34 23.19
C ARG A 457 -12.62 -24.19 24.16
N LEU A 458 -12.44 -22.96 23.73
CA LEU A 458 -12.76 -21.77 24.52
C LEU A 458 -14.27 -21.60 24.74
N ALA A 459 -15.09 -21.95 23.74
CA ALA A 459 -16.54 -21.93 23.87
C ALA A 459 -17.02 -23.04 24.83
N GLU A 460 -16.48 -24.26 24.70
CA GLU A 460 -16.79 -25.39 25.59
C GLU A 460 -16.39 -25.14 27.05
N SER A 461 -15.30 -24.38 27.28
CA SER A 461 -14.85 -24.06 28.65
C SER A 461 -15.69 -22.99 29.34
N GLY A 462 -16.55 -22.27 28.60
CA GLY A 462 -17.34 -21.15 29.12
C GLY A 462 -16.55 -19.88 29.39
N GLU A 463 -15.26 -19.82 29.03
CA GLU A 463 -14.37 -18.68 29.33
C GLU A 463 -14.38 -17.59 28.24
N ARG A 464 -15.08 -17.82 27.12
CA ARG A 464 -15.08 -16.92 25.95
C ARG A 464 -15.39 -15.47 26.30
N GLU A 465 -16.43 -15.26 27.10
CA GLU A 465 -16.89 -13.91 27.46
C GLU A 465 -15.86 -13.16 28.31
N ALA A 466 -15.30 -13.82 29.33
CA ALA A 466 -14.23 -13.23 30.16
C ALA A 466 -12.95 -12.93 29.35
N CYS A 467 -12.63 -13.77 28.35
CA CYS A 467 -11.50 -13.51 27.46
C CYS A 467 -11.76 -12.33 26.52
N ALA A 468 -12.98 -12.22 25.99
CA ALA A 468 -13.38 -11.10 25.14
C ALA A 468 -13.36 -9.77 25.91
N GLU A 469 -13.79 -9.77 27.17
CA GLU A 469 -13.71 -8.59 28.04
C GLU A 469 -12.26 -8.17 28.31
N ARG A 470 -11.38 -9.12 28.67
CA ARG A 470 -9.95 -8.83 28.85
C ARG A 470 -9.29 -8.32 27.56
N HIS A 471 -9.61 -8.95 26.43
CA HIS A 471 -9.12 -8.55 25.11
C HIS A 471 -9.55 -7.12 24.77
N ALA A 472 -10.83 -6.81 24.89
CA ALA A 472 -11.36 -5.48 24.58
C ALA A 472 -10.78 -4.40 25.50
N ARG A 473 -10.61 -4.69 26.80
CA ARG A 473 -9.97 -3.77 27.75
C ARG A 473 -8.49 -3.54 27.40
N TYR A 474 -7.74 -4.59 27.09
CA TYR A 474 -6.34 -4.47 26.68
C TYR A 474 -6.19 -3.61 25.44
N PHE A 475 -6.98 -3.87 24.39
CA PHE A 475 -6.91 -3.09 23.16
C PHE A 475 -7.46 -1.66 23.30
N ALA A 476 -8.36 -1.40 24.26
CA ALA A 476 -8.77 -0.04 24.60
C ALA A 476 -7.62 0.78 25.19
N GLU A 477 -6.91 0.20 26.18
CA GLU A 477 -5.75 0.83 26.80
C GLU A 477 -4.60 1.00 25.81
N ARG A 478 -4.25 -0.07 25.08
CA ARG A 478 -3.22 -0.08 24.05
C ARG A 478 -3.50 0.94 22.95
N SER A 479 -4.73 1.02 22.45
CA SER A 479 -5.10 2.03 21.45
C SER A 479 -4.99 3.45 22.02
N GLY A 480 -5.29 3.64 23.31
CA GLY A 480 -5.07 4.91 24.01
C GLY A 480 -3.59 5.31 24.03
N GLN A 481 -2.69 4.38 24.34
CA GLN A 481 -1.25 4.61 24.32
C GLN A 481 -0.74 4.93 22.90
N VAL A 482 -1.19 4.20 21.88
CA VAL A 482 -0.83 4.49 20.47
C VAL A 482 -1.36 5.87 20.06
N HIS A 483 -2.59 6.21 20.43
CA HIS A 483 -3.18 7.52 20.17
C HIS A 483 -2.31 8.64 20.77
N ASP A 484 -1.92 8.50 22.04
CA ASP A 484 -1.19 9.52 22.79
C ASP A 484 0.29 9.61 22.39
N ALA A 485 0.87 8.55 21.82
CA ALA A 485 2.22 8.55 21.25
C ALA A 485 2.32 9.22 19.86
N TRP A 486 1.18 9.48 19.19
CA TRP A 486 1.17 10.07 17.85
C TRP A 486 1.97 11.38 17.71
N PRO A 487 1.91 12.35 18.64
CA PRO A 487 2.57 13.65 18.47
C PRO A 487 4.09 13.55 18.34
N THR A 488 4.71 12.57 19.01
CA THR A 488 6.17 12.44 19.16
C THR A 488 6.76 11.29 18.36
N THR A 489 5.95 10.33 17.90
CA THR A 489 6.43 9.16 17.16
C THR A 489 6.52 9.46 15.65
N PRO A 490 7.63 9.13 14.96
CA PRO A 490 7.72 9.23 13.51
C PRO A 490 6.57 8.50 12.80
N GLU A 491 6.02 9.09 11.73
CA GLU A 491 4.81 8.57 11.07
C GLU A 491 4.92 7.10 10.63
N PRO A 492 6.02 6.63 10.00
CA PRO A 492 6.14 5.22 9.58
C PRO A 492 6.11 4.23 10.76
N ALA A 493 6.77 4.59 11.87
CA ALA A 493 6.77 3.77 13.08
C ALA A 493 5.38 3.75 13.73
N TRP A 494 4.70 4.89 13.75
CA TRP A 494 3.35 4.99 14.27
C TRP A 494 2.34 4.19 13.44
N LEU A 495 2.42 4.26 12.11
CA LEU A 495 1.58 3.48 11.19
C LEU A 495 1.79 1.98 11.36
N ALA A 496 3.04 1.54 11.53
CA ALA A 496 3.35 0.13 11.80
C ALA A 496 2.69 -0.37 13.11
N MET A 497 2.73 0.43 14.18
CA MET A 497 2.03 0.12 15.43
C MET A 497 0.50 0.07 15.24
N ALA A 498 -0.08 1.04 14.54
CA ALA A 498 -1.52 1.12 14.31
C ALA A 498 -2.03 -0.05 13.44
N GLN A 499 -1.28 -0.44 12.42
CA GLN A 499 -1.63 -1.53 11.50
C GLN A 499 -1.59 -2.89 12.19
N LEU A 500 -0.63 -3.11 13.08
CA LEU A 500 -0.46 -4.36 13.80
C LEU A 500 -1.66 -4.72 14.69
N ASP A 501 -2.22 -3.72 15.36
CA ASP A 501 -3.31 -3.91 16.33
C ASP A 501 -4.71 -3.90 15.67
N LEU A 502 -4.80 -3.59 14.38
CA LEU A 502 -6.05 -3.27 13.68
C LEU A 502 -7.10 -4.38 13.74
N ASP A 503 -6.72 -5.63 13.47
CA ASP A 503 -7.66 -6.75 13.43
C ASP A 503 -8.21 -7.09 14.83
N ASN A 504 -7.37 -6.94 15.85
CA ASN A 504 -7.81 -7.09 17.22
C ASN A 504 -8.72 -5.95 17.67
N ILE A 505 -8.45 -4.71 17.24
CA ILE A 505 -9.33 -3.56 17.51
C ILE A 505 -10.71 -3.77 16.89
N ARG A 506 -10.80 -4.31 15.67
CA ARG A 506 -12.08 -4.63 15.02
C ARG A 506 -12.91 -5.62 15.84
N VAL A 507 -12.30 -6.74 16.24
CA VAL A 507 -12.99 -7.76 17.04
C VAL A 507 -13.40 -7.22 18.41
N ALA A 508 -12.55 -6.43 19.05
CA ALA A 508 -12.86 -5.77 20.31
C ALA A 508 -14.03 -4.79 20.18
N LEU A 509 -14.05 -3.96 19.12
CA LEU A 509 -15.14 -3.03 18.84
C LEU A 509 -16.45 -3.75 18.56
N ASP A 510 -16.44 -4.81 17.75
CA ASP A 510 -17.66 -5.55 17.42
C ASP A 510 -18.22 -6.26 18.65
N TRP A 511 -17.38 -6.83 19.52
CA TRP A 511 -17.82 -7.40 20.79
C TRP A 511 -18.39 -6.34 21.74
N ALA A 512 -17.74 -5.18 21.87
CA ALA A 512 -18.18 -4.10 22.76
C ALA A 512 -19.47 -3.43 22.27
N LEU A 513 -19.63 -3.26 20.95
CA LEU A 513 -20.81 -2.66 20.33
C LEU A 513 -22.00 -3.62 20.18
N ALA A 514 -21.81 -4.91 20.47
CA ALA A 514 -22.90 -5.90 20.41
C ALA A 514 -23.86 -5.81 21.61
N ASP A 515 -23.43 -5.21 22.73
CA ASP A 515 -24.21 -5.09 23.96
C ASP A 515 -24.08 -3.68 24.56
N PRO A 516 -25.18 -2.91 24.70
CA PRO A 516 -25.15 -1.58 25.30
C PRO A 516 -24.56 -1.52 26.72
N SER A 517 -24.61 -2.61 27.49
CA SER A 517 -24.00 -2.67 28.83
C SER A 517 -22.46 -2.50 28.80
N ARG A 518 -21.84 -2.71 27.64
CA ARG A 518 -20.40 -2.55 27.40
C ARG A 518 -20.04 -1.20 26.78
N ALA A 519 -20.97 -0.23 26.84
CA ALA A 519 -20.80 1.11 26.31
C ALA A 519 -19.46 1.79 26.70
N PRO A 520 -18.98 1.73 27.96
CA PRO A 520 -17.70 2.34 28.31
C PRO A 520 -16.54 1.81 27.45
N THR A 521 -16.45 0.49 27.25
CA THR A 521 -15.40 -0.14 26.44
C THR A 521 -15.55 0.23 24.95
N ALA A 522 -16.77 0.25 24.44
CA ALA A 522 -17.05 0.62 23.05
C ALA A 522 -16.65 2.07 22.75
N ILE A 523 -16.99 3.01 23.64
CA ILE A 523 -16.64 4.43 23.52
C ILE A 523 -15.12 4.61 23.61
N ALA A 524 -14.46 3.93 24.56
CA ALA A 524 -13.01 4.00 24.72
C ALA A 524 -12.27 3.53 23.45
N LEU A 525 -12.64 2.36 22.92
CA LEU A 525 -12.05 1.80 21.70
C LEU A 525 -12.30 2.71 20.48
N ALA A 526 -13.56 3.13 20.26
CA ALA A 526 -13.91 3.92 19.10
C ALA A 526 -13.23 5.30 19.10
N GLY A 527 -13.13 5.92 20.28
CA GLY A 527 -12.40 7.17 20.46
C GLY A 527 -10.88 7.01 20.28
N ALA A 528 -10.27 5.95 20.81
CA ALA A 528 -8.83 5.76 20.69
C ALA A 528 -8.40 5.35 19.26
N ALA A 529 -9.16 4.47 18.61
CA ALA A 529 -8.88 3.98 17.26
C ALA A 529 -9.21 5.00 16.16
N GLY A 530 -9.92 6.09 16.46
CA GLY A 530 -10.31 7.13 15.51
C GLY A 530 -9.16 7.62 14.61
N ARG A 531 -7.97 7.77 15.19
CA ARG A 531 -6.77 8.19 14.45
C ARG A 531 -6.24 7.09 13.51
N HIS A 532 -6.34 5.81 13.90
CA HIS A 532 -5.93 4.69 13.05
C HIS A 532 -6.72 4.71 11.73
N TRP A 533 -8.03 4.89 11.81
CA TRP A 533 -8.90 4.89 10.64
C TRP A 533 -8.55 6.00 9.65
N SER A 534 -8.33 7.22 10.15
CA SER A 534 -7.96 8.36 9.30
C SER A 534 -6.60 8.19 8.64
N ARG A 535 -5.59 7.74 9.40
CA ARG A 535 -4.20 7.63 8.91
C ARG A 535 -3.96 6.43 8.00
N LEU A 536 -4.72 5.34 8.17
CA LEU A 536 -4.69 4.17 7.29
C LEU A 536 -5.65 4.29 6.08
N GLY A 537 -6.36 5.42 5.93
CA GLY A 537 -7.31 5.63 4.83
C GLY A 537 -8.63 4.85 4.96
N LEU A 538 -8.92 4.27 6.12
CA LEU A 538 -10.10 3.46 6.44
C LEU A 538 -11.29 4.33 6.88
N ILE A 539 -11.58 5.40 6.14
CA ILE A 539 -12.51 6.47 6.57
C ILE A 539 -13.94 5.95 6.76
N ALA A 540 -14.43 5.16 5.81
CA ALA A 540 -15.79 4.60 5.86
C ALA A 540 -15.98 3.65 7.05
N GLU A 541 -14.96 2.83 7.33
CA GLU A 541 -14.96 1.89 8.46
C GLU A 541 -14.95 2.64 9.80
N GLY A 542 -14.06 3.64 9.94
CA GLY A 542 -14.02 4.48 11.14
C GLY A 542 -15.32 5.23 11.38
N LYS A 543 -15.95 5.76 10.32
CA LYS A 543 -17.27 6.41 10.41
C LYS A 543 -18.32 5.44 10.93
N ARG A 544 -18.37 4.21 10.40
CA ARG A 544 -19.31 3.19 10.86
C ARG A 544 -19.18 2.87 12.34
N TYR A 545 -17.96 2.68 12.84
CA TYR A 545 -17.73 2.39 14.25
C TYR A 545 -18.09 3.58 15.15
N THR A 546 -17.70 4.79 14.77
CA THR A 546 -18.05 6.01 15.52
C THR A 546 -19.56 6.26 15.52
N ASP A 547 -20.26 6.01 14.41
CA ASP A 547 -21.73 6.16 14.30
C ASP A 547 -22.50 5.21 15.23
N ARG A 548 -21.98 3.99 15.43
CA ARG A 548 -22.55 3.02 16.39
C ARG A 548 -22.22 3.38 17.84
N ALA A 549 -21.06 4.01 18.09
CA ALA A 549 -20.61 4.34 19.44
C ALA A 549 -21.18 5.67 19.97
N LEU A 550 -21.43 6.67 19.11
CA LEU A 550 -21.93 7.99 19.50
C LEU A 550 -23.24 7.94 20.31
N PRO A 551 -24.26 7.13 19.96
CA PRO A 551 -25.50 7.04 20.74
C PRO A 551 -25.32 6.42 22.13
N LEU A 552 -24.17 5.81 22.42
CA LEU A 552 -23.87 5.20 23.71
C LEU A 552 -23.34 6.22 24.73
N ILE A 553 -23.01 7.44 24.31
CA ILE A 553 -22.57 8.50 25.22
C ILE A 553 -23.73 8.86 26.16
N SER A 554 -23.49 8.72 27.46
CA SER A 554 -24.42 9.06 28.54
C SER A 554 -23.81 10.07 29.51
N PRO A 555 -24.59 10.70 30.40
CA PRO A 555 -24.06 11.60 31.45
C PRO A 555 -23.01 10.96 32.36
N GLU A 556 -23.02 9.64 32.50
CA GLU A 556 -22.05 8.86 33.30
C GLU A 556 -20.76 8.55 32.54
N THR A 557 -20.72 8.80 31.22
CA THR A 557 -19.53 8.55 30.40
C THR A 557 -18.41 9.51 30.83
N PRO A 558 -17.19 9.02 31.11
CA PRO A 558 -16.06 9.89 31.43
C PRO A 558 -15.84 10.95 30.34
N PRO A 559 -15.76 12.26 30.69
CA PRO A 559 -15.69 13.32 29.69
C PRO A 559 -14.54 13.19 28.69
N VAL A 560 -13.38 12.66 29.12
CA VAL A 560 -12.22 12.41 28.24
C VAL A 560 -12.52 11.38 27.14
N MET A 561 -13.32 10.36 27.44
CA MET A 561 -13.71 9.32 26.48
C MET A 561 -14.72 9.87 25.48
N ALA A 562 -15.73 10.59 25.97
CA ALA A 562 -16.71 11.26 25.12
C ALA A 562 -16.04 12.29 24.18
N ALA A 563 -15.13 13.12 24.71
CA ALA A 563 -14.40 14.12 23.94
C ALA A 563 -13.56 13.48 22.83
N ARG A 564 -12.81 12.41 23.13
CA ARG A 564 -12.01 11.67 22.12
C ARG A 564 -12.91 11.09 21.02
N LEU A 565 -14.01 10.44 21.38
CA LEU A 565 -14.95 9.88 20.40
C LEU A 565 -15.53 10.96 19.49
N LEU A 566 -16.01 12.07 20.08
CA LEU A 566 -16.57 13.20 19.34
C LEU A 566 -15.55 13.87 18.41
N GLN A 567 -14.31 14.06 18.88
CA GLN A 567 -13.21 14.60 18.07
C GLN A 567 -12.99 13.77 16.80
N HIS A 568 -12.86 12.45 16.95
CA HIS A 568 -12.57 11.58 15.81
C HIS A 568 -13.78 11.35 14.91
N ALA A 569 -14.99 11.27 15.48
CA ALA A 569 -16.23 11.24 14.70
C ALA A 569 -16.38 12.50 13.82
N GLY A 570 -16.05 13.67 14.37
CA GLY A 570 -16.01 14.93 13.65
C GLY A 570 -14.91 14.96 12.59
N GLY A 571 -13.68 14.59 12.95
CA GLY A 571 -12.53 14.58 12.04
C GLY A 571 -12.71 13.68 10.82
N LEU A 572 -13.28 12.47 10.99
CA LEU A 572 -13.60 11.57 9.87
C LEU A 572 -14.63 12.17 8.91
N ARG A 573 -15.57 12.97 9.43
CA ARG A 573 -16.61 13.66 8.65
C ARG A 573 -16.09 14.86 7.86
N VAL A 574 -15.05 15.53 8.35
CA VAL A 574 -14.34 16.56 7.57
C VAL A 574 -13.78 15.96 6.28
N ILE A 575 -13.19 14.77 6.36
CA ILE A 575 -12.53 14.10 5.22
C ILE A 575 -13.54 13.74 4.11
N VAL A 576 -14.80 13.48 4.47
CA VAL A 576 -15.89 13.17 3.51
C VAL A 576 -16.81 14.36 3.21
N ALA A 577 -16.37 15.59 3.49
CA ALA A 577 -17.10 16.83 3.22
C ALA A 577 -18.46 16.97 3.94
N GLU A 578 -18.68 16.28 5.06
CA GLU A 578 -19.89 16.40 5.92
C GLU A 578 -19.73 17.53 6.96
N GLY A 579 -19.36 18.74 6.51
CA GLY A 579 -18.92 19.86 7.35
C GLY A 579 -19.88 20.26 8.49
N PRO A 580 -21.20 20.42 8.27
CA PRO A 580 -22.13 20.80 9.34
C PRO A 580 -22.20 19.77 10.48
N ALA A 581 -22.27 18.48 10.15
CA ALA A 581 -22.28 17.41 11.15
C ALA A 581 -20.93 17.31 11.88
N ALA A 582 -19.82 17.50 11.16
CA ALA A 582 -18.49 17.53 11.76
C ALA A 582 -18.35 18.60 12.85
N LEU A 583 -18.79 19.83 12.56
CA LEU A 583 -18.71 20.95 13.53
C LEU A 583 -19.54 20.71 14.78
N THR A 584 -20.71 20.07 14.67
CA THR A 584 -21.52 19.74 15.85
C THR A 584 -20.75 18.86 16.83
N PHE A 585 -20.14 17.77 16.35
CA PHE A 585 -19.36 16.89 17.21
C PHE A 585 -18.09 17.56 17.72
N LEU A 586 -17.38 18.31 16.88
CA LEU A 586 -16.15 19.00 17.29
C LEU A 586 -16.42 20.07 18.36
N LYS A 587 -17.50 20.86 18.26
CA LYS A 587 -17.86 21.85 19.30
C LYS A 587 -18.23 21.18 20.63
N GLN A 588 -18.86 20.00 20.59
CA GLN A 588 -19.10 19.22 21.81
C GLN A 588 -17.80 18.70 22.42
N ALA A 589 -16.87 18.19 21.58
CA ALA A 589 -15.54 17.78 22.03
C ALA A 589 -14.76 18.95 22.64
N GLU A 590 -14.81 20.14 22.02
CA GLU A 590 -14.20 21.37 22.53
C GLU A 590 -14.68 21.69 23.95
N ALA A 591 -16.00 21.70 24.16
CA ALA A 591 -16.60 22.01 25.46
C ALA A 591 -16.14 21.02 26.54
N LEU A 592 -16.07 19.73 26.20
CA LEU A 592 -15.60 18.69 27.12
C LEU A 592 -14.10 18.81 27.41
N TYR A 593 -13.26 19.09 26.41
CA TYR A 593 -11.83 19.29 26.61
C TYR A 593 -11.53 20.53 27.47
N ARG A 594 -12.30 21.62 27.31
CA ARG A 594 -12.24 22.78 28.21
C ARG A 594 -12.65 22.42 29.63
N GLN A 595 -13.70 21.62 29.81
CA GLN A 595 -14.18 21.20 31.13
C GLN A 595 -13.14 20.39 31.91
N ILE A 596 -12.36 19.53 31.24
CA ILE A 596 -11.36 18.67 31.88
C ILE A 596 -9.93 19.24 31.84
N ASP A 597 -9.75 20.46 31.34
CA ASP A 597 -8.44 21.12 31.19
C ASP A 597 -7.39 20.30 30.40
N ASP A 598 -7.85 19.55 29.39
CA ASP A 598 -6.95 18.80 28.49
C ASP A 598 -6.50 19.71 27.34
N ARG A 599 -5.35 20.37 27.57
CA ARG A 599 -4.75 21.31 26.62
C ARG A 599 -4.42 20.70 25.26
N ILE A 600 -3.98 19.43 25.21
CA ILE A 600 -3.56 18.78 23.95
C ILE A 600 -4.80 18.41 23.14
N GLY A 601 -5.82 17.83 23.79
CA GLY A 601 -7.11 17.53 23.17
C GLY A 601 -7.80 18.79 22.66
N LEU A 602 -7.83 19.85 23.49
CA LEU A 602 -8.40 21.13 23.11
C LEU A 602 -7.71 21.74 21.89
N ALA A 603 -6.37 21.83 21.89
CA ALA A 603 -5.62 22.36 20.76
C ALA A 603 -5.86 21.55 19.47
N SER A 604 -5.97 20.22 19.59
CA SER A 604 -6.25 19.34 18.45
C SER A 604 -7.64 19.59 17.85
N VAL A 605 -8.67 19.74 18.68
CA VAL A 605 -10.04 20.06 18.23
C VAL A 605 -10.11 21.46 17.63
N LEU A 606 -9.52 22.46 18.28
CA LEU A 606 -9.49 23.84 17.79
C LEU A 606 -8.80 23.95 16.43
N ALA A 607 -7.72 23.19 16.21
CA ALA A 607 -7.05 23.13 14.91
C ALA A 607 -7.98 22.58 13.81
N ILE A 608 -8.75 21.54 14.10
CA ILE A 608 -9.71 20.96 13.14
C ILE A 608 -10.85 21.95 12.86
N ILE A 609 -11.41 22.57 13.90
CA ILE A 609 -12.48 23.58 13.74
C ILE A 609 -11.96 24.76 12.92
N GLY A 610 -10.78 25.29 13.24
CA GLY A 610 -10.16 26.40 12.52
C GLY A 610 -9.95 26.09 11.03
N ALA A 611 -9.53 24.87 10.69
CA ALA A 611 -9.42 24.43 9.31
C ALA A 611 -10.78 24.41 8.58
N ILE A 612 -11.85 23.92 9.24
CA ILE A 612 -13.20 23.94 8.66
C ILE A 612 -13.70 25.38 8.44
N LEU A 613 -13.50 26.26 9.42
CA LEU A 613 -13.90 27.66 9.33
C LEU A 613 -13.13 28.39 8.22
N SER A 614 -11.86 28.04 8.00
CA SER A 614 -11.08 28.56 6.88
C SER A 614 -11.70 28.20 5.53
N ILE A 615 -12.14 26.94 5.35
CA ILE A 615 -12.85 26.49 4.14
C ILE A 615 -14.18 27.26 3.97
N ARG A 616 -14.85 27.61 5.06
CA ARG A 616 -16.10 28.39 5.05
C ARG A 616 -15.90 29.89 4.91
N SER A 617 -14.66 30.36 4.73
CA SER A 617 -14.30 31.77 4.68
C SER A 617 -14.61 32.57 5.97
N GLU A 618 -14.72 31.88 7.11
CA GLU A 618 -14.93 32.47 8.44
C GLU A 618 -13.57 32.78 9.12
N PHE A 619 -12.71 33.53 8.42
CA PHE A 619 -11.28 33.67 8.72
C PHE A 619 -10.96 34.27 10.09
N ALA A 620 -11.75 35.23 10.58
CA ALA A 620 -11.50 35.89 11.86
C ALA A 620 -11.69 34.94 13.05
N GLU A 621 -12.75 34.12 13.02
CA GLU A 621 -12.97 33.09 14.04
C GLU A 621 -11.92 31.98 13.90
N ALA A 622 -11.62 31.53 12.67
CA ALA A 622 -10.57 30.55 12.40
C ALA A 622 -9.21 30.98 13.01
N ARG A 623 -8.78 32.21 12.76
CA ARG A 623 -7.53 32.77 13.31
C ARG A 623 -7.51 32.77 14.83
N THR A 624 -8.63 33.13 15.46
CA THR A 624 -8.74 33.18 16.92
C THR A 624 -8.55 31.79 17.53
N LEU A 625 -9.26 30.79 17.01
CA LEU A 625 -9.16 29.40 17.50
C LEU A 625 -7.78 28.78 17.23
N LEU A 626 -7.18 29.07 16.06
CA LEU A 626 -5.85 28.57 15.71
C LEU A 626 -4.74 29.18 16.55
N ASN A 627 -4.82 30.48 16.88
CA ASN A 627 -3.88 31.12 17.80
C ASN A 627 -4.01 30.56 19.21
N GLU A 628 -5.23 30.36 19.71
CA GLU A 628 -5.44 29.68 20.99
C GLU A 628 -4.85 28.26 20.99
N ALA A 629 -5.08 27.48 19.92
CA ALA A 629 -4.50 26.15 19.77
C ALA A 629 -2.96 26.17 19.79
N LYS A 630 -2.35 27.18 19.17
CA LYS A 630 -0.90 27.40 19.15
C LYS A 630 -0.36 27.72 20.54
N ASP A 631 -1.01 28.64 21.27
CA ASP A 631 -0.62 29.04 22.62
C ASP A 631 -0.75 27.88 23.62
N LEU A 632 -1.79 27.06 23.48
CA LEU A 632 -1.97 25.86 24.30
C LEU A 632 -0.80 24.87 24.18
N LEU A 633 -0.12 24.85 23.05
CA LEU A 633 1.00 23.95 22.72
C LEU A 633 2.39 24.60 22.84
N ALA A 634 2.50 25.86 23.27
CA ALA A 634 3.76 26.60 23.29
C ALA A 634 4.91 25.91 24.06
N ASP A 635 4.58 25.19 25.15
CA ASP A 635 5.56 24.49 26.00
C ASP A 635 5.69 22.98 25.68
N GLN A 636 5.08 22.51 24.59
CA GLN A 636 4.96 21.08 24.26
C GLN A 636 5.81 20.69 23.04
N GLN A 637 6.40 19.50 23.05
CA GLN A 637 7.09 18.90 21.88
C GLN A 637 6.08 18.27 20.88
N SER A 638 5.02 19.00 20.54
CA SER A 638 3.90 18.50 19.74
C SER A 638 4.03 18.90 18.27
N THR A 639 5.02 18.33 17.56
CA THR A 639 5.43 18.79 16.22
C THR A 639 4.36 18.60 15.16
N LYS A 640 3.57 17.52 15.21
CA LYS A 640 2.53 17.23 14.20
C LYS A 640 1.30 18.13 14.31
N GLN A 641 0.84 18.41 15.54
CA GLN A 641 -0.26 19.36 15.75
C GLN A 641 0.16 20.77 15.38
N LEU A 642 1.35 21.21 15.82
CA LEU A 642 1.88 22.52 15.47
C LEU A 642 2.02 22.69 13.95
N PHE A 643 2.48 21.66 13.23
CA PHE A 643 2.52 21.70 11.77
C PHE A 643 1.14 22.00 11.16
N SER A 644 0.11 21.31 11.64
CA SER A 644 -1.25 21.47 11.12
C SER A 644 -1.82 22.86 11.43
N ILE A 645 -1.53 23.39 12.63
CA ILE A 645 -1.95 24.73 13.07
C ILE A 645 -1.24 25.81 12.25
N GLU A 646 0.08 25.74 12.09
CA GLU A 646 0.86 26.74 11.35
C GLU A 646 0.52 26.73 9.85
N ASN A 647 0.21 25.56 9.27
CA ASN A 647 -0.30 25.49 7.90
C ASN A 647 -1.65 26.22 7.77
N ALA A 648 -2.59 25.96 8.69
CA ALA A 648 -3.90 26.60 8.68
C ALA A 648 -3.82 28.11 8.92
N LEU A 649 -2.97 28.57 9.85
CA LEU A 649 -2.68 30.00 10.04
C LEU A 649 -2.10 30.65 8.78
N GLY A 650 -1.20 29.95 8.08
CA GLY A 650 -0.67 30.40 6.81
C GLY A 650 -1.75 30.58 5.73
N ILE A 651 -2.69 29.64 5.63
CA ILE A 651 -3.83 29.71 4.70
C ILE A 651 -4.74 30.89 5.05
N VAL A 652 -5.08 31.04 6.34
CA VAL A 652 -5.93 32.15 6.82
C VAL A 652 -5.28 33.50 6.51
N ALA A 653 -4.01 33.69 6.87
CA ALA A 653 -3.29 34.93 6.62
C ALA A 653 -3.12 35.21 5.11
N SER A 654 -2.88 34.19 4.28
CA SER A 654 -2.80 34.36 2.83
C SER A 654 -4.11 34.85 2.24
N THR A 655 -5.23 34.31 2.75
CA THR A 655 -6.57 34.66 2.26
C THR A 655 -7.02 36.04 2.77
N MET A 656 -6.57 36.45 3.96
CA MET A 656 -6.77 37.79 4.51
C MET A 656 -5.82 38.85 3.92
N ASP A 657 -4.98 38.49 2.95
CA ASP A 657 -3.99 39.38 2.30
C ASP A 657 -2.93 39.93 3.27
N GLU A 658 -2.49 39.08 4.21
CA GLU A 658 -1.48 39.36 5.24
C GLU A 658 -0.17 38.56 4.95
N PRO A 659 0.58 38.89 3.87
CA PRO A 659 1.62 38.00 3.34
C PRO A 659 2.82 37.79 4.27
N ALA A 660 3.11 38.75 5.16
CA ALA A 660 4.19 38.61 6.14
C ALA A 660 3.86 37.56 7.22
N GLU A 661 2.61 37.54 7.69
CA GLU A 661 2.12 36.55 8.66
C GLU A 661 1.99 35.17 8.02
N ALA A 662 1.47 35.13 6.79
CA ALA A 662 1.38 33.90 6.00
C ALA A 662 2.76 33.25 5.82
N ARG A 663 3.75 34.04 5.38
CA ARG A 663 5.13 33.56 5.18
C ARG A 663 5.73 33.04 6.50
N THR A 664 5.51 33.76 7.60
CA THR A 664 6.02 33.34 8.92
C THR A 664 5.46 31.98 9.31
N SER A 665 4.14 31.80 9.16
CA SER A 665 3.45 30.56 9.51
C SER A 665 3.88 29.40 8.61
N TYR A 666 3.95 29.61 7.29
CA TYR A 666 4.41 28.57 6.36
C TYR A 666 5.89 28.20 6.56
N VAL A 667 6.79 29.15 6.82
CA VAL A 667 8.19 28.83 7.12
C VAL A 667 8.30 27.98 8.38
N ARG A 668 7.49 28.27 9.40
CA ARG A 668 7.43 27.45 10.62
C ARG A 668 6.87 26.06 10.34
N ALA A 669 5.80 25.93 9.56
CA ALA A 669 5.26 24.64 9.14
C ALA A 669 6.28 23.82 8.32
N LEU A 670 7.04 24.47 7.42
CA LEU A 670 8.08 23.82 6.62
C LEU A 670 9.20 23.25 7.50
N GLN A 671 9.62 24.01 8.52
CA GLN A 671 10.61 23.54 9.49
C GLN A 671 10.11 22.30 10.23
N LEU A 672 8.87 22.34 10.75
CA LEU A 672 8.27 21.22 11.46
C LEU A 672 8.15 19.98 10.56
N ALA A 673 7.75 20.15 9.29
CA ALA A 673 7.66 19.05 8.33
C ALA A 673 9.02 18.34 8.16
N ARG A 674 10.11 19.10 8.05
CA ARG A 674 11.47 18.58 7.93
C ARG A 674 11.95 17.87 9.20
N GLU A 675 11.71 18.46 10.37
CA GLU A 675 12.05 17.86 11.67
C GLU A 675 11.36 16.49 11.85
N MET A 676 10.13 16.35 11.33
CA MET A 676 9.37 15.09 11.40
C MET A 676 9.69 14.10 10.27
N GLY A 677 10.48 14.48 9.26
CA GLY A 677 10.63 13.70 8.03
C GLY A 677 9.32 13.52 7.25
N ASN A 678 8.36 14.45 7.41
CA ASN A 678 7.07 14.43 6.71
C ASN A 678 7.23 14.96 5.28
N ALA A 679 7.70 14.11 4.37
CA ALA A 679 7.97 14.50 2.99
C ALA A 679 6.74 15.06 2.26
N ALA A 680 5.57 14.46 2.49
CA ALA A 680 4.30 14.89 1.92
C ALA A 680 3.88 16.28 2.39
N GLY A 681 4.04 16.55 3.69
CA GLY A 681 3.77 17.86 4.30
C GLY A 681 4.77 18.91 3.86
N GLU A 682 6.05 18.56 3.72
CA GLU A 682 7.06 19.47 3.17
C GLU A 682 6.68 19.93 1.75
N GLY A 683 6.31 19.00 0.86
CA GLY A 683 5.87 19.35 -0.49
C GLY A 683 4.65 20.27 -0.49
N GLU A 684 3.69 20.02 0.40
CA GLU A 684 2.47 20.83 0.54
C GLU A 684 2.79 22.27 0.95
N ILE A 685 3.64 22.47 1.96
CA ILE A 685 4.03 23.81 2.41
C ILE A 685 4.89 24.54 1.37
N LEU A 686 5.76 23.82 0.65
CA LEU A 686 6.53 24.41 -0.46
C LEU A 686 5.60 24.93 -1.57
N ASN A 687 4.53 24.20 -1.88
CA ASN A 687 3.52 24.65 -2.84
C ASN A 687 2.78 25.89 -2.33
N ASN A 688 2.32 25.88 -1.07
CA ASN A 688 1.64 27.04 -0.47
C ASN A 688 2.53 28.30 -0.42
N LEU A 689 3.84 28.14 -0.17
CA LEU A 689 4.81 29.23 -0.26
C LEU A 689 4.97 29.75 -1.69
N ALA A 690 4.93 28.86 -2.69
CA ALA A 690 4.99 29.27 -4.09
C ALA A 690 3.78 30.15 -4.45
N ASP A 691 2.58 29.71 -4.07
CA ASP A 691 1.32 30.41 -4.34
C ASP A 691 1.28 31.77 -3.63
N LEU A 692 1.76 31.83 -2.38
CA LEU A 692 1.89 33.08 -1.63
C LEU A 692 2.84 34.06 -2.32
N GLU A 693 4.04 33.62 -2.72
CA GLU A 693 5.00 34.50 -3.40
C GLU A 693 4.48 34.96 -4.76
N PHE A 694 3.74 34.11 -5.48
CA PHE A 694 3.10 34.49 -6.72
C PHE A 694 2.03 35.56 -6.51
N GLY A 695 1.17 35.40 -5.50
CA GLY A 695 0.18 36.39 -5.11
C GLY A 695 0.78 37.73 -4.68
N CYS A 696 2.01 37.74 -4.17
CA CYS A 696 2.78 38.95 -3.85
C CYS A 696 3.49 39.59 -5.06
N GLY A 697 3.39 39.00 -6.26
CA GLY A 697 4.12 39.44 -7.45
C GLY A 697 5.59 39.01 -7.51
N ASN A 698 6.07 38.17 -6.59
CA ASN A 698 7.44 37.68 -6.54
C ASN A 698 7.61 36.41 -7.40
N ILE A 699 7.36 36.52 -8.71
CA ILE A 699 7.28 35.38 -9.65
C ILE A 699 8.52 34.47 -9.60
N GLU A 700 9.73 35.03 -9.54
CA GLU A 700 10.98 34.25 -9.45
C GLU A 700 11.03 33.37 -8.19
N ARG A 701 10.58 33.90 -7.05
CA ARG A 701 10.54 33.15 -5.79
C ARG A 701 9.43 32.10 -5.80
N ALA A 702 8.31 32.39 -6.46
CA ALA A 702 7.25 31.42 -6.66
C ALA A 702 7.75 30.21 -7.46
N ILE A 703 8.48 30.44 -8.55
CA ILE A 703 9.08 29.39 -9.38
C ILE A 703 10.07 28.54 -8.56
N ASP A 704 10.97 29.16 -7.79
CA ASP A 704 11.94 28.43 -6.94
C ASP A 704 11.23 27.52 -5.92
N TRP A 705 10.18 28.02 -5.25
CA TRP A 705 9.40 27.21 -4.32
C TRP A 705 8.62 26.09 -5.02
N ALA A 706 7.99 26.36 -6.16
CA ALA A 706 7.24 25.36 -6.92
C ALA A 706 8.17 24.25 -7.46
N GLN A 707 9.38 24.58 -7.90
CA GLN A 707 10.38 23.58 -8.31
C GLN A 707 10.78 22.66 -7.16
N LYS A 708 10.96 23.22 -5.95
CA LYS A 708 11.21 22.43 -4.74
C LYS A 708 10.03 21.53 -4.40
N ALA A 709 8.79 22.04 -4.49
CA ALA A 709 7.58 21.25 -4.28
C ALA A 709 7.49 20.06 -5.27
N VAL A 710 7.70 20.32 -6.56
CA VAL A 710 7.73 19.28 -7.62
C VAL A 710 8.80 18.23 -7.34
N SER A 711 10.02 18.66 -6.98
CA SER A 711 11.11 17.73 -6.63
C SER A 711 10.73 16.86 -5.43
N GLN A 712 10.07 17.44 -4.43
CA GLN A 712 9.65 16.73 -3.23
C GLN A 712 8.51 15.73 -3.52
N PHE A 713 7.48 16.12 -4.27
CA PHE A 713 6.39 15.20 -4.61
C PHE A 713 6.86 14.06 -5.54
N ARG A 714 7.84 14.31 -6.40
CA ARG A 714 8.48 13.26 -7.20
C ARG A 714 9.25 12.26 -6.33
N SER A 715 10.00 12.71 -5.33
CA SER A 715 10.82 11.83 -4.50
C SER A 715 9.98 10.89 -3.61
N CYS A 716 8.76 11.29 -3.26
CA CYS A 716 7.83 10.50 -2.46
C CYS A 716 6.68 9.84 -3.25
N GLU A 717 6.73 9.87 -4.59
CA GLU A 717 5.76 9.21 -5.48
C GLU A 717 4.29 9.62 -5.23
N LEU A 718 4.05 10.86 -4.79
CA LEU A 718 2.70 11.39 -4.53
C LEU A 718 2.08 12.05 -5.77
N PHE A 719 1.71 11.23 -6.75
CA PHE A 719 1.30 11.67 -8.09
C PHE A 719 0.12 12.68 -8.14
N PRO A 720 -0.97 12.56 -7.34
CA PRO A 720 -2.04 13.57 -7.37
C PRO A 720 -1.59 14.96 -6.92
N ARG A 721 -0.72 15.03 -5.91
CA ARG A 721 -0.16 16.31 -5.41
C ARG A 721 0.90 16.87 -6.35
N LEU A 722 1.65 15.99 -7.00
CA LEU A 722 2.59 16.35 -8.06
C LEU A 722 1.88 17.06 -9.23
N GLY A 723 0.70 16.58 -9.65
CA GLY A 723 -0.07 17.20 -10.73
C GLY A 723 -0.40 18.67 -10.46
N LEU A 724 -0.90 18.99 -9.25
CA LEU A 724 -1.18 20.36 -8.84
C LEU A 724 0.08 21.24 -8.80
N ALA A 725 1.18 20.73 -8.23
CA ALA A 725 2.44 21.48 -8.16
C ALA A 725 3.05 21.76 -9.54
N LEU A 726 2.94 20.81 -10.48
CA LEU A 726 3.37 21.00 -11.87
C LEU A 726 2.49 22.02 -12.59
N TYR A 727 1.17 21.99 -12.37
CA TYR A 727 0.26 22.99 -12.88
C TYR A 727 0.64 24.39 -12.38
N ASN A 728 0.84 24.56 -11.06
CA ASN A 728 1.25 25.85 -10.47
C ASN A 728 2.58 26.33 -11.05
N LEU A 729 3.59 25.46 -11.14
CA LEU A 729 4.88 25.79 -11.76
C LEU A 729 4.73 26.26 -13.22
N ALA A 730 3.92 25.56 -14.02
CA ALA A 730 3.66 25.95 -15.40
C ALA A 730 2.95 27.31 -15.48
N THR A 731 1.98 27.57 -14.58
CA THR A 731 1.30 28.87 -14.48
C THR A 731 2.28 30.00 -14.19
N TYR A 732 3.21 29.79 -13.27
CA TYR A 732 4.20 30.82 -12.89
C TYR A 732 5.21 31.09 -14.01
N LEU A 733 5.61 30.05 -14.75
CA LEU A 733 6.45 30.20 -15.93
C LEU A 733 5.73 30.92 -17.08
N ILE A 734 4.44 30.65 -17.30
CA ILE A 734 3.62 31.39 -18.28
C ILE A 734 3.49 32.87 -17.89
N ALA A 735 3.29 33.15 -16.60
CA ALA A 735 3.23 34.53 -16.10
C ALA A 735 4.57 35.29 -16.27
N LYS A 736 5.69 34.56 -16.31
CA LYS A 736 7.03 35.08 -16.63
C LYS A 736 7.34 35.12 -18.14
N ASP A 737 6.36 34.81 -18.98
CA ASP A 737 6.50 34.68 -20.44
C ASP A 737 7.51 33.60 -20.90
N GLU A 738 7.77 32.60 -20.04
CA GLU A 738 8.64 31.44 -20.33
C GLU A 738 7.83 30.23 -20.83
N LEU A 739 7.01 30.43 -21.87
CA LEU A 739 6.08 29.40 -22.38
C LEU A 739 6.79 28.08 -22.75
N SER A 740 7.99 28.17 -23.36
CA SER A 740 8.77 26.99 -23.74
C SER A 740 9.20 26.14 -22.55
N THR A 741 9.49 26.76 -21.40
CA THR A 741 9.83 26.08 -20.14
C THR A 741 8.57 25.56 -19.45
N ALA A 742 7.46 26.30 -19.52
CA ALA A 742 6.19 25.92 -18.88
C ALA A 742 5.56 24.66 -19.49
N ARG A 743 5.63 24.54 -20.82
CA ARG A 743 4.95 23.50 -21.61
C ARG A 743 5.17 22.06 -21.13
N PRO A 744 6.41 21.56 -20.92
CA PRO A 744 6.61 20.18 -20.43
C PRO A 744 5.98 19.94 -19.05
N HIS A 745 5.92 20.96 -18.18
CA HIS A 745 5.25 20.85 -16.88
C HIS A 745 3.73 20.83 -17.03
N ALA A 746 3.16 21.64 -17.93
CA ALA A 746 1.73 21.64 -18.25
C ALA A 746 1.26 20.32 -18.90
N GLU A 747 2.11 19.70 -19.72
CA GLU A 747 1.84 18.39 -20.34
C GLU A 747 1.78 17.28 -19.29
N GLU A 748 2.77 17.25 -18.37
CA GLU A 748 2.81 16.29 -17.28
C GLU A 748 1.66 16.50 -16.28
N ALA A 749 1.35 17.75 -15.94
CA ALA A 749 0.22 18.09 -15.07
C ALA A 749 -1.13 17.62 -15.67
N LEU A 750 -1.37 17.89 -16.96
CA LEU A 750 -2.58 17.45 -17.65
C LEU A 750 -2.69 15.91 -17.68
N SER A 751 -1.58 15.21 -17.91
CA SER A 751 -1.57 13.73 -17.89
C SER A 751 -1.95 13.19 -16.51
N LEU A 752 -1.41 13.76 -15.43
CA LEU A 752 -1.71 13.33 -14.07
C LEU A 752 -3.14 13.68 -13.64
N ALA A 753 -3.63 14.84 -14.06
CA ALA A 753 -4.99 15.28 -13.75
C ALA A 753 -6.06 14.56 -14.58
N GLY A 754 -5.75 14.14 -15.82
CA GLY A 754 -6.67 13.43 -16.69
C GLY A 754 -7.13 12.07 -16.13
N ASP A 755 -6.25 11.40 -15.37
CA ASP A 755 -6.58 10.14 -14.70
C ASP A 755 -7.41 10.33 -13.41
N ALA A 756 -7.35 11.53 -12.80
CA ALA A 756 -7.95 11.83 -11.50
C ALA A 756 -9.25 12.65 -11.59
N GLY A 757 -9.43 13.45 -12.65
CA GLY A 757 -10.56 14.35 -12.84
C GLY A 757 -10.60 15.54 -11.86
N GLY A 758 -11.73 16.23 -11.80
CA GLY A 758 -12.02 17.26 -10.79
C GLY A 758 -11.36 18.63 -11.04
N LEU A 759 -11.24 19.43 -9.97
CA LEU A 759 -10.80 20.84 -10.06
C LEU A 759 -9.41 21.01 -10.67
N THR A 760 -8.47 20.11 -10.39
CA THR A 760 -7.12 20.17 -10.97
C THR A 760 -7.14 19.94 -12.48
N LEU A 761 -8.00 19.03 -12.97
CA LEU A 761 -8.19 18.85 -14.41
C LEU A 761 -8.81 20.11 -15.04
N LEU A 762 -9.85 20.67 -14.42
CA LEU A 762 -10.48 21.90 -14.89
C LEU A 762 -9.47 23.05 -15.02
N ALA A 763 -8.60 23.22 -14.02
CA ALA A 763 -7.52 24.22 -14.02
C ALA A 763 -6.49 23.95 -15.13
N CYS A 764 -6.09 22.69 -15.34
CA CYS A 764 -5.19 22.31 -16.45
C CYS A 764 -5.81 22.60 -17.82
N LEU A 765 -7.11 22.33 -18.01
CA LEU A 765 -7.81 22.64 -19.26
C LEU A 765 -7.83 24.15 -19.53
N GLN A 766 -8.07 24.97 -18.50
CA GLN A 766 -8.00 26.43 -18.63
C GLN A 766 -6.58 26.90 -18.99
N GLN A 767 -5.55 26.34 -18.36
CA GLN A 767 -4.15 26.63 -18.67
C GLN A 767 -3.81 26.26 -20.13
N TRP A 768 -4.29 25.12 -20.62
CA TRP A 768 -4.09 24.72 -22.01
C TRP A 768 -4.87 25.58 -23.01
N ALA A 769 -6.03 26.12 -22.64
CA ALA A 769 -6.72 27.13 -23.43
C ALA A 769 -5.86 28.41 -23.57
N LEU A 770 -5.22 28.86 -22.48
CA LEU A 770 -4.29 29.98 -22.52
C LEU A 770 -3.05 29.68 -23.39
N ILE A 771 -2.42 28.51 -23.23
CA ILE A 771 -1.29 28.07 -24.07
C ILE A 771 -1.71 28.08 -25.54
N GLY A 772 -2.89 27.53 -25.87
CA GLY A 772 -3.43 27.53 -27.22
C GLY A 772 -3.62 28.93 -27.79
N ALA A 773 -4.19 29.85 -27.01
CA ALA A 773 -4.36 31.24 -27.42
C ALA A 773 -3.02 31.97 -27.64
N LEU A 774 -2.04 31.76 -26.75
CA LEU A 774 -0.68 32.32 -26.90
C LEU A 774 0.03 31.79 -28.16
N GLU A 775 -0.31 30.57 -28.59
CA GLU A 775 0.21 29.94 -29.81
C GLU A 775 -0.66 30.23 -31.06
N GLY A 776 -1.63 31.14 -30.96
CA GLY A 776 -2.47 31.58 -32.08
C GLY A 776 -3.67 30.68 -32.42
N ARG A 777 -3.90 29.61 -31.66
CA ARG A 777 -5.03 28.67 -31.82
C ARG A 777 -6.27 29.18 -31.07
N HIS A 778 -6.74 30.36 -31.47
CA HIS A 778 -7.80 31.10 -30.76
C HIS A 778 -9.16 30.41 -30.82
N ASP A 779 -9.51 29.77 -31.94
CA ASP A 779 -10.77 29.04 -32.11
C ASP A 779 -10.84 27.80 -31.18
N GLU A 780 -9.74 27.07 -31.02
CA GLU A 780 -9.61 25.94 -30.10
C GLU A 780 -9.67 26.40 -28.64
N ALA A 781 -8.93 27.46 -28.31
CA ALA A 781 -8.92 28.05 -26.98
C ALA A 781 -10.31 28.58 -26.56
N ALA A 782 -11.06 29.21 -27.47
CA ALA A 782 -12.41 29.70 -27.20
C ALA A 782 -13.42 28.58 -26.91
N ARG A 783 -13.30 27.43 -27.58
CA ARG A 783 -14.13 26.25 -27.27
C ARG A 783 -13.79 25.72 -25.88
N LEU A 784 -12.52 25.53 -25.59
CA LEU A 784 -12.09 24.98 -24.30
C LEU A 784 -12.49 25.91 -23.14
N LEU A 785 -12.39 27.23 -23.33
CA LEU A 785 -12.89 28.21 -22.36
C LEU A 785 -14.40 28.08 -22.11
N GLY A 786 -15.20 27.81 -23.16
CA GLY A 786 -16.64 27.61 -23.03
C GLY A 786 -17.01 26.43 -22.12
N PHE A 787 -16.28 25.31 -22.22
CA PHE A 787 -16.42 24.18 -21.30
C PHE A 787 -16.05 24.58 -19.87
N VAL A 788 -14.92 25.27 -19.69
CA VAL A 788 -14.41 25.68 -18.38
C VAL A 788 -15.39 26.62 -17.66
N GLU A 789 -15.88 27.64 -18.37
CA GLU A 789 -16.85 28.62 -17.84
C GLU A 789 -18.16 27.97 -17.41
N LEU A 790 -18.72 27.09 -18.24
CA LEU A 790 -19.95 26.38 -17.87
C LEU A 790 -19.72 25.50 -16.62
N THR A 791 -18.56 24.85 -16.54
CA THR A 791 -18.24 23.98 -15.41
C THR A 791 -18.19 24.78 -14.11
N TYR A 792 -17.40 25.87 -14.05
CA TYR A 792 -17.37 26.76 -12.88
C TYR A 792 -18.76 27.31 -12.51
N ALA A 793 -19.54 27.74 -13.50
CA ALA A 793 -20.90 28.24 -13.26
C ALA A 793 -21.86 27.16 -12.71
N SER A 794 -21.71 25.91 -13.17
CA SER A 794 -22.58 24.79 -12.76
C SER A 794 -22.22 24.23 -11.38
N THR A 795 -20.93 24.27 -11.00
CA THR A 795 -20.44 23.76 -9.73
C THR A 795 -20.51 24.80 -8.62
N GLY A 796 -20.54 26.09 -8.97
CA GLY A 796 -20.46 27.19 -8.00
C GLY A 796 -19.07 27.38 -7.41
N GLU A 797 -18.06 26.76 -8.00
CA GLU A 797 -16.66 26.85 -7.59
C GLU A 797 -16.09 28.23 -7.93
N VAL A 798 -15.17 28.71 -7.10
CA VAL A 798 -14.53 30.02 -7.29
C VAL A 798 -13.09 29.80 -7.74
N ARG A 799 -12.64 30.58 -8.72
CA ARG A 799 -11.23 30.60 -9.16
C ARG A 799 -10.35 31.16 -8.06
N GLU A 800 -9.24 30.48 -7.76
CA GLU A 800 -8.21 31.08 -6.92
C GLU A 800 -7.39 32.10 -7.73
N LYS A 801 -6.50 32.83 -7.06
CA LYS A 801 -5.73 33.93 -7.69
C LYS A 801 -4.99 33.49 -8.97
N PRO A 802 -4.28 32.33 -9.02
CA PRO A 802 -3.60 31.87 -10.24
C PRO A 802 -4.56 31.55 -11.39
N GLU A 803 -5.67 30.85 -11.12
CA GLU A 803 -6.70 30.52 -12.12
C GLU A 803 -7.36 31.79 -12.66
N GLN A 804 -7.63 32.77 -11.79
CA GLN A 804 -8.24 34.02 -12.19
C GLN A 804 -7.31 34.81 -13.14
N GLN A 805 -6.00 34.86 -12.86
CA GLN A 805 -5.04 35.50 -13.76
C GLN A 805 -4.95 34.81 -15.13
N ILE A 806 -4.98 33.47 -15.17
CA ILE A 806 -5.03 32.73 -16.43
C ILE A 806 -6.30 33.09 -17.21
N TYR A 807 -7.45 33.10 -16.53
CA TYR A 807 -8.74 33.42 -17.14
C TYR A 807 -8.77 34.84 -17.70
N ASP A 808 -8.31 35.84 -16.94
CA ASP A 808 -8.29 37.24 -17.37
C ASP A 808 -7.40 37.44 -18.60
N ARG A 809 -6.20 36.83 -18.58
CA ARG A 809 -5.25 36.88 -19.70
C ARG A 809 -5.81 36.18 -20.95
N LEU A 810 -6.39 35.00 -20.78
CA LEU A 810 -7.02 34.25 -21.86
C LEU A 810 -8.20 35.02 -22.47
N SER A 811 -9.08 35.57 -21.63
CA SER A 811 -10.25 36.33 -22.07
C SER A 811 -9.85 37.58 -22.85
N ALA A 812 -8.82 38.31 -22.39
CA ALA A 812 -8.30 39.48 -23.10
C ALA A 812 -7.70 39.12 -24.47
N LEU A 813 -6.96 38.01 -24.56
CA LEU A 813 -6.41 37.52 -25.83
C LEU A 813 -7.53 37.14 -26.82
N LEU A 814 -8.53 36.38 -26.36
CA LEU A 814 -9.64 35.96 -27.20
C LEU A 814 -10.52 37.12 -27.66
N ALA A 815 -10.78 38.10 -26.78
CA ALA A 815 -11.55 39.30 -27.12
C ALA A 815 -10.84 40.18 -28.18
N THR A 816 -9.51 40.13 -28.21
CA THR A 816 -8.71 40.84 -29.21
C THR A 816 -8.65 40.06 -30.54
N ALA A 817 -8.58 38.73 -30.46
CA ALA A 817 -8.35 37.87 -31.62
C ALA A 817 -9.62 37.46 -32.38
N LEU A 818 -10.78 37.43 -31.73
CA LEU A 818 -12.04 36.93 -32.31
C LEU A 818 -13.14 37.99 -32.26
N SER A 819 -14.04 37.98 -33.26
CA SER A 819 -15.26 38.79 -33.19
C SER A 819 -16.17 38.30 -32.05
N PRO A 820 -17.00 39.17 -31.43
CA PRO A 820 -17.90 38.75 -30.36
C PRO A 820 -18.81 37.57 -30.74
N ALA A 821 -19.32 37.56 -31.99
CA ALA A 821 -20.15 36.48 -32.50
C ALA A 821 -19.36 35.17 -32.67
N SER A 822 -18.12 35.24 -33.16
CA SER A 822 -17.24 34.07 -33.27
C SER A 822 -16.91 33.49 -31.90
N LEU A 823 -16.52 34.34 -30.93
CA LEU A 823 -16.20 33.92 -29.57
C LEU A 823 -17.41 33.24 -28.91
N GLN A 824 -18.60 33.84 -29.01
CA GLN A 824 -19.83 33.27 -28.46
C GLN A 824 -20.17 31.91 -29.08
N ASN A 825 -20.07 31.78 -30.41
CA ASN A 825 -20.36 30.53 -31.10
C ASN A 825 -19.40 29.40 -30.72
N ARG A 826 -18.10 29.70 -30.60
CA ARG A 826 -17.07 28.72 -30.19
C ARG A 826 -17.23 28.32 -28.73
N ALA A 827 -17.46 29.28 -27.84
CA ALA A 827 -17.70 29.00 -26.43
C ALA A 827 -18.96 28.13 -26.24
N ALA A 828 -20.04 28.40 -26.98
CA ALA A 828 -21.27 27.59 -26.92
C ALA A 828 -21.04 26.15 -27.41
N GLU A 829 -20.19 25.94 -28.42
CA GLU A 829 -19.80 24.60 -28.88
C GLU A 829 -19.10 23.83 -27.76
N GLY A 830 -18.10 24.45 -27.11
CA GLY A 830 -17.37 23.81 -26.02
C GLY A 830 -18.18 23.60 -24.74
N ALA A 831 -19.11 24.51 -24.42
CA ALA A 831 -20.04 24.37 -23.30
C ALA A 831 -20.92 23.10 -23.41
N SER A 832 -21.07 22.51 -24.60
CA SER A 832 -21.80 21.26 -24.79
C SER A 832 -20.98 20.00 -24.50
N TRP A 833 -19.69 20.13 -24.21
CA TRP A 833 -18.78 18.99 -24.02
C TRP A 833 -18.91 18.33 -22.66
N SER A 834 -18.71 17.02 -22.63
CA SER A 834 -18.33 16.29 -21.42
C SER A 834 -16.85 16.51 -21.08
N GLU A 835 -16.47 16.27 -19.82
CA GLU A 835 -15.08 16.35 -19.35
C GLU A 835 -14.12 15.51 -20.22
N ALA A 836 -14.53 14.28 -20.57
CA ALA A 836 -13.75 13.39 -21.44
C ALA A 836 -13.57 13.95 -22.87
N GLN A 837 -14.56 14.66 -23.40
CA GLN A 837 -14.45 15.32 -24.70
C GLN A 837 -13.49 16.51 -24.64
N ALA A 838 -13.56 17.33 -23.59
CA ALA A 838 -12.67 18.46 -23.39
C ALA A 838 -11.21 18.03 -23.20
N LEU A 839 -10.96 16.98 -22.42
CA LEU A 839 -9.64 16.40 -22.23
C LEU A 839 -9.08 15.85 -23.55
N ARG A 840 -9.84 15.01 -24.26
CA ARG A 840 -9.40 14.44 -25.54
C ARG A 840 -9.13 15.54 -26.58
N PHE A 841 -10.01 16.54 -26.66
CA PHE A 841 -9.82 17.68 -27.55
C PHE A 841 -8.50 18.41 -27.26
N THR A 842 -8.21 18.63 -25.98
CA THR A 842 -6.97 19.29 -25.54
C THR A 842 -5.73 18.49 -25.97
N ILE A 843 -5.74 17.17 -25.72
CA ILE A 843 -4.64 16.26 -26.11
C ILE A 843 -4.45 16.23 -27.62
N ASP A 844 -5.53 16.20 -28.40
CA ASP A 844 -5.45 16.06 -29.85
C ASP A 844 -5.09 17.37 -30.57
N ARG A 845 -5.53 18.51 -30.02
CA ARG A 845 -5.50 19.80 -30.74
C ARG A 845 -4.56 20.84 -30.15
N LEU A 846 -4.32 20.79 -28.83
CA LEU A 846 -3.55 21.80 -28.12
C LEU A 846 -2.19 21.27 -27.63
N VAL A 847 -2.10 20.00 -27.22
CA VAL A 847 -0.82 19.41 -26.78
C VAL A 847 0.24 19.29 -27.89
N PRO A 848 -0.06 18.91 -29.14
CA PRO A 848 0.98 18.76 -30.16
C PRO A 848 1.66 20.11 -30.49
N TYR A 849 2.99 20.12 -30.66
CA TYR A 849 3.74 21.26 -31.20
C TYR A 849 4.54 20.89 -32.46
N GLN A 850 4.37 21.70 -33.52
CA GLN A 850 5.17 21.70 -34.73
C GLN A 850 6.12 22.90 -34.71
N PHE A 851 7.40 22.68 -35.02
CA PHE A 851 8.29 23.75 -35.46
C PHE A 851 7.89 24.19 -36.87
N ALA A 852 7.49 25.45 -37.02
CA ALA A 852 7.59 26.25 -38.24
C ALA A 852 7.83 27.69 -37.73
N ASP A 853 9.02 28.31 -37.86
CA ASP A 853 9.69 28.63 -39.10
C ASP A 853 11.22 28.49 -39.03
N GLY A 854 11.77 27.83 -40.05
CA GLY A 854 13.16 27.90 -40.44
C GLY A 854 13.22 27.98 -41.95
N SER A 855 12.81 29.12 -42.52
CA SER A 855 12.96 29.42 -43.93
C SER A 855 14.44 29.58 -44.27
N VAL A 856 15.07 28.48 -44.68
CA VAL A 856 16.26 28.53 -45.52
C VAL A 856 15.79 29.00 -46.90
N SER A 857 15.94 30.30 -47.16
CA SER A 857 15.95 30.86 -48.51
C SER A 857 17.17 30.29 -49.24
N SER A 858 16.94 29.35 -50.14
CA SER A 858 17.86 29.05 -51.22
C SER A 858 17.75 30.14 -52.28
N GLU A 859 18.69 31.09 -52.30
CA GLU A 859 19.24 31.72 -53.51
C GLU A 859 20.36 32.71 -53.14
N VAL A 860 21.58 32.36 -53.58
CA VAL A 860 22.87 33.11 -53.70
C VAL A 860 23.46 33.75 -52.45
#